data_AF-A0A2V6DVU0-F1
#
_entry.id   AF-A0A2V6DVU0-F1
#
_cell.length_a   1.000
_cell.length_b   1.000
_cell.length_c   1.000
_cell.angle_alpha   90.00
_cell.angle_beta   90.00
_cell.angle_gamma   90.00
#
_symmetry.space_group_name_H-M   'P 1'
#
loop_
_entity.id
_entity.type
_entity.pdbx_description
1 polymer ?
#
loop_
_entity_poly.entity_id
_entity_poly.type
_entity_poly.pdbx_seq_one_letter_code
_entity_poly.pdbx_strand_id
1 'polypeptide(L)'
;MKPCAVLVPIIFWAGAACALTPNQWQYRQSIDVPATGLVQINLPLETSNIARPDLSDLRIIDSNEKEIPFLMDQPMPRSESSVLVKDFRAEIVFAETRLLITTGSDSTIAGVVLETPASANFIKAARVEGSNDQKDWRMLTSGVPLFRTGNGAANLRVAFPEGRWQFLRIVVDDDRTPPVPWTGARFIVAGSPAPTEPVSVTIKSRDENPGMTRLGIDLGAANLRIASIRISTSEPVFTRTVTVAAPELSAQNLQEDILSSAVLYRVDLNGRVEANLELPIDTQIFGRELVLLIDNGDSPPLLVSEVRADRRITHLIFFAATPGAYSLLSGNSQCETPRYDLSHLGDQLRRAGTTQGQVSLPAQTVSYIAAANLPQNFATGAKIDVASWKFRKPIQIAKPGAQQIELDPDILARAAPDFRDLRVVSENAQLPYLIECTSIERTIPFNTETANDPKRPTLSRWQLKLPQAALPLRRVSCASTSALFERTFRFWEELTDERGDQYSRELAQTTWRRVPNQPAGQLAASFAAPPKTDTVLMETDNGDNPPIELHDFRGYYPATRIIFASSKSQSIGLYYGNEEANAPRYDAKLIAAQLLRSERTPAALGAQEILKSERVAETLTGSARYIFWGVLGIVVIALLVLISRLLPKTT
;
A
#
# COMPACT_ATOMS: atom_id res chain seq x y z
N MET A 1 3.50 41.03 39.67
CA MET A 1 4.54 40.16 40.26
C MET A 1 5.23 39.43 39.12
N LYS A 2 6.52 39.70 38.88
CA LYS A 2 7.31 38.99 37.85
C LYS A 2 7.56 37.56 38.36
N PRO A 3 7.30 36.50 37.58
CA PRO A 3 7.65 35.16 38.00
C PRO A 3 9.19 35.02 37.98
N CYS A 4 9.78 34.79 39.15
CA CYS A 4 11.17 34.36 39.29
C CYS A 4 11.31 32.99 38.62
N ALA A 5 12.02 32.92 37.50
CA ALA A 5 12.48 31.66 36.94
C ALA A 5 13.53 31.07 37.88
N VAL A 6 13.14 30.04 38.63
CA VAL A 6 14.07 29.23 39.42
C VAL A 6 14.88 28.39 38.43
N LEU A 7 16.07 28.86 38.08
CA LEU A 7 17.09 28.07 37.38
C LEU A 7 17.64 27.03 38.35
N VAL A 8 17.13 25.80 38.27
CA VAL A 8 17.77 24.65 38.92
C VAL A 8 18.99 24.28 38.07
N PRO A 9 20.21 24.20 38.65
CA PRO A 9 21.38 23.75 37.91
C PRO A 9 21.24 22.26 37.61
N ILE A 10 21.01 21.93 36.33
CA ILE A 10 21.06 20.54 35.85
C ILE A 10 22.54 20.16 35.77
N ILE A 11 23.02 19.38 36.73
CA ILE A 11 24.39 18.86 36.73
C ILE A 11 24.42 17.60 35.88
N PHE A 12 24.97 17.69 34.68
CA PHE A 12 25.27 16.51 33.86
C PHE A 12 26.47 15.77 34.48
N TRP A 13 26.19 14.70 35.24
CA TRP A 13 27.25 13.78 35.69
C TRP A 13 27.74 12.97 34.50
N ALA A 14 28.99 13.24 34.07
CA ALA A 14 29.69 12.39 33.14
C ALA A 14 30.13 11.11 33.86
N GLY A 15 29.23 10.13 33.97
CA GLY A 15 29.60 8.75 34.30
C GLY A 15 30.65 8.26 33.30
N ALA A 16 31.52 7.35 33.74
CA ALA A 16 32.54 6.75 32.90
C ALA A 16 31.88 6.01 31.71
N ALA A 17 31.75 6.69 30.58
CA ALA A 17 31.34 6.08 29.33
C ALA A 17 32.44 5.11 28.90
N CYS A 18 32.07 3.87 28.57
CA CYS A 18 32.96 2.97 27.85
C CYS A 18 33.51 3.71 26.63
N ALA A 19 34.83 3.61 26.38
CA ALA A 19 35.41 4.20 25.18
C ALA A 19 34.74 3.56 23.96
N LEU A 20 33.91 4.33 23.27
CA LEU A 20 33.40 3.96 21.95
C LEU A 20 34.58 3.71 21.02
N THR A 21 34.45 2.76 20.11
CA THR A 21 35.36 2.53 18.99
C THR A 21 34.73 3.10 17.72
N PRO A 22 34.98 4.38 17.37
CA PRO A 22 34.20 5.08 16.34
C PRO A 22 34.34 4.47 14.93
N ASN A 23 35.40 3.70 14.69
CA ASN A 23 35.62 2.96 13.45
C ASN A 23 34.64 1.79 13.21
N GLN A 24 33.80 1.45 14.19
CA GLN A 24 32.69 0.51 14.03
C GLN A 24 31.45 1.16 13.39
N TRP A 25 31.37 2.50 13.35
CA TRP A 25 30.31 3.23 12.67
C TRP A 25 30.71 3.54 11.23
N GLN A 26 29.85 3.17 10.29
CA GLN A 26 30.11 3.35 8.87
C GLN A 26 30.14 4.82 8.45
N TYR A 27 29.37 5.66 9.14
CA TYR A 27 29.21 7.06 8.79
C TYR A 27 29.49 8.00 9.95
N ARG A 28 30.08 9.15 9.63
CA ARG A 28 30.35 10.25 10.55
C ARG A 28 29.90 11.58 9.93
N GLN A 29 29.27 12.43 10.73
CA GLN A 29 28.83 13.78 10.37
C GLN A 29 29.38 14.78 11.39
N SER A 30 29.82 15.95 10.94
CA SER A 30 30.19 17.05 11.83
C SER A 30 28.93 17.75 12.34
N ILE A 31 28.90 18.08 13.63
CA ILE A 31 27.93 18.98 14.23
C ILE A 31 28.69 20.25 14.61
N ASP A 32 28.33 21.38 14.01
CA ASP A 32 28.86 22.68 14.42
C ASP A 32 28.02 23.24 15.58
N VAL A 33 28.67 23.46 16.72
CA VAL A 33 28.05 23.95 17.96
C VAL A 33 28.48 25.40 18.22
N PRO A 34 27.56 26.38 18.12
CA PRO A 34 27.93 27.80 18.16
C PRO A 34 28.25 28.33 19.57
N ALA A 35 27.71 27.69 20.62
CA ALA A 35 27.87 28.14 22.00
C ALA A 35 27.75 26.97 22.99
N THR A 36 28.36 27.13 24.18
CA THR A 36 28.16 26.25 25.32
C THR A 36 26.70 26.25 25.78
N GLY A 37 26.15 25.08 26.13
CA GLY A 37 24.80 24.94 26.65
C GLY A 37 24.04 23.77 26.04
N LEU A 38 22.71 23.79 26.15
CA LEU A 38 21.85 22.82 25.47
C LEU A 38 21.79 23.15 23.99
N VAL A 39 22.11 22.13 23.19
CA VAL A 39 22.09 22.18 21.73
C VAL A 39 20.98 21.26 21.24
N GLN A 40 20.19 21.75 20.29
CA GLN A 40 19.23 20.95 19.54
C GLN A 40 19.71 20.83 18.08
N ILE A 41 19.73 19.60 17.57
CA ILE A 41 19.90 19.35 16.14
C ILE A 41 18.67 18.65 15.58
N ASN A 42 18.28 19.02 14.36
CA ASN A 42 17.28 18.28 13.60
C ASN A 42 17.99 17.13 12.90
N LEU A 43 17.49 15.90 13.05
CA LEU A 43 18.10 14.74 12.41
C LEU A 43 17.90 14.84 10.88
N PRO A 44 18.99 14.93 10.08
CA PRO A 44 18.87 15.04 8.64
C PRO A 44 18.18 13.83 8.00
N LEU A 45 17.57 14.03 6.84
CA LEU A 45 16.94 12.97 6.05
C LEU A 45 17.98 11.91 5.64
N GLU A 46 19.17 12.36 5.27
CA GLU A 46 20.29 11.53 4.86
C GLU A 46 20.78 10.65 6.01
N THR A 47 20.76 11.16 7.25
CA THR A 47 21.08 10.37 8.45
C THR A 47 20.00 9.33 8.73
N SER A 48 18.73 9.72 8.65
CA SER A 48 17.59 8.79 8.88
C SER A 48 17.64 7.63 7.89
N ASN A 49 18.00 7.91 6.63
CA ASN A 49 18.14 6.94 5.56
C ASN A 49 19.17 5.84 5.81
N ILE A 50 20.28 6.17 6.49
CA ILE A 50 21.42 5.25 6.72
C ILE A 50 21.44 4.65 8.13
N ALA A 51 20.77 5.28 9.09
CA ALA A 51 20.64 4.80 10.45
C ALA A 51 19.76 3.54 10.54
N ARG A 52 19.76 2.91 11.71
CA ARG A 52 18.79 1.84 12.00
C ARG A 52 17.36 2.40 12.08
N PRO A 53 16.34 1.57 11.77
CA PRO A 53 14.92 1.93 11.91
C PRO A 53 14.53 2.54 13.27
N ASP A 54 15.13 2.05 14.35
CA ASP A 54 14.91 2.47 15.73
C ASP A 54 15.85 3.60 16.18
N LEU A 55 16.72 4.08 15.27
CA LEU A 55 17.74 5.10 15.50
C LEU A 55 18.70 4.76 16.66
N SER A 56 18.76 3.48 17.06
CA SER A 56 19.51 3.06 18.23
C SER A 56 21.02 3.06 18.00
N ASP A 57 21.45 3.15 16.75
CA ASP A 57 22.85 3.25 16.37
C ASP A 57 23.41 4.67 16.40
N LEU A 58 22.59 5.69 16.66
CA LEU A 58 23.10 7.05 16.75
C LEU A 58 23.97 7.24 17.98
N ARG A 59 25.13 7.88 17.80
CA ARG A 59 26.02 8.34 18.89
C ARG A 59 26.49 9.75 18.63
N ILE A 60 26.57 10.57 19.68
CA ILE A 60 27.22 11.89 19.62
C ILE A 60 28.53 11.78 20.39
N ILE A 61 29.63 12.24 19.79
CA ILE A 61 30.94 12.32 20.45
C ILE A 61 31.52 13.73 20.36
N ASP A 62 32.30 14.12 21.36
CA ASP A 62 33.08 15.36 21.35
C ASP A 62 34.38 15.24 20.53
N SER A 63 35.18 16.31 20.53
CA SER A 63 36.48 16.35 19.84
C SER A 63 37.53 15.39 20.42
N ASN A 64 37.30 14.87 21.63
CA ASN A 64 38.16 13.88 22.29
C ASN A 64 37.62 12.45 22.12
N GLU A 65 36.66 12.25 21.21
CA GLU A 65 35.94 10.99 20.96
C GLU A 65 35.17 10.45 22.17
N LYS A 66 34.88 11.32 23.15
CA LYS A 66 34.06 10.93 24.30
C LYS A 66 32.59 11.00 23.94
N GLU A 67 31.84 9.94 24.29
CA GLU A 67 30.39 9.90 24.13
C GLU A 67 29.68 10.98 24.94
N ILE A 68 28.76 11.68 24.27
CA ILE A 68 27.91 12.71 24.85
C ILE A 68 26.46 12.19 24.93
N PRO A 69 25.89 12.08 26.13
CA PRO A 69 24.49 11.76 26.31
C PRO A 69 23.56 12.74 25.59
N PHE A 70 22.53 12.21 24.93
CA PHE A 70 21.52 13.01 24.24
C PHE A 70 20.10 12.47 24.47
N LEU A 71 19.13 13.37 24.43
CA LEU A 71 17.71 13.05 24.41
C LEU A 71 17.23 13.00 22.96
N MET A 72 16.59 11.90 22.58
CA MET A 72 15.84 11.81 21.33
C MET A 72 14.42 12.35 21.54
N ASP A 73 14.06 13.39 20.80
CA ASP A 73 12.75 14.03 20.82
C ASP A 73 12.03 13.82 19.49
N GLN A 74 10.86 13.17 19.56
CA GLN A 74 10.01 12.88 18.41
C GLN A 74 8.64 13.50 18.66
N PRO A 75 8.51 14.84 18.50
CA PRO A 75 7.27 15.53 18.77
C PRO A 75 6.15 14.98 17.89
N MET A 76 5.04 14.61 18.52
CA MET A 76 3.80 14.18 17.85
C MET A 76 2.74 15.26 17.99
N PRO A 77 1.89 15.46 16.97
CA PRO A 77 0.80 16.41 17.08
C PRO A 77 -0.16 15.93 18.16
N ARG A 78 -0.72 16.86 18.93
CA ARG A 78 -1.89 16.56 19.74
C ARG A 78 -3.10 16.74 18.85
N SER A 79 -3.83 15.65 18.61
CA SER A 79 -5.08 15.69 17.86
C SER A 79 -6.04 16.70 18.50
N GLU A 80 -6.78 17.40 17.65
CA GLU A 80 -7.95 18.14 18.10
C GLU A 80 -8.95 17.21 18.75
N SER A 81 -9.71 17.74 19.72
CA SER A 81 -10.82 17.00 20.31
C SER A 81 -12.11 17.76 20.07
N SER A 82 -13.20 17.03 19.88
CA SER A 82 -14.53 17.62 19.76
C SER A 82 -15.31 17.38 21.05
N VAL A 83 -15.89 18.44 21.60
CA VAL A 83 -16.67 18.41 22.84
C VAL A 83 -18.09 18.84 22.53
N LEU A 84 -19.07 18.15 23.12
CA LEU A 84 -20.48 18.51 22.96
C LEU A 84 -20.71 19.90 23.53
N VAL A 85 -21.48 20.71 22.83
CA VAL A 85 -21.88 22.05 23.30
C VAL A 85 -22.85 21.93 24.48
N LYS A 86 -22.90 22.94 25.34
CA LYS A 86 -23.81 22.98 26.50
C LYS A 86 -25.28 23.12 26.07
N ASP A 87 -25.54 23.93 25.05
CA ASP A 87 -26.88 24.16 24.49
C ASP A 87 -26.79 24.40 22.98
N PHE A 88 -27.80 23.94 22.25
CA PHE A 88 -27.92 24.05 20.80
C PHE A 88 -29.37 24.35 20.42
N ARG A 89 -29.60 25.45 19.68
CA ARG A 89 -30.92 25.84 19.19
C ARG A 89 -30.85 26.20 17.72
N ALA A 90 -31.66 25.53 16.90
CA ALA A 90 -31.81 25.83 15.49
C ALA A 90 -33.14 26.57 15.26
N GLU A 91 -33.08 27.67 14.52
CA GLU A 91 -34.23 28.49 14.13
C GLU A 91 -34.20 28.70 12.63
N ILE A 92 -35.27 28.30 11.95
CA ILE A 92 -35.45 28.59 10.52
C ILE A 92 -36.05 29.98 10.40
N VAL A 93 -35.32 30.87 9.74
CA VAL A 93 -35.74 32.24 9.41
C VAL A 93 -35.88 32.31 7.88
N PHE A 94 -36.63 33.28 7.36
CA PHE A 94 -36.79 33.42 5.91
C PHE A 94 -35.42 33.45 5.20
N ALA A 95 -35.21 32.49 4.29
CA ALA A 95 -33.99 32.25 3.50
C ALA A 95 -32.70 31.90 4.29
N GLU A 96 -32.76 31.66 5.61
CA GLU A 96 -31.58 31.31 6.41
C GLU A 96 -31.93 30.42 7.61
N THR A 97 -31.07 29.48 7.98
CA THR A 97 -31.14 28.76 9.26
C THR A 97 -30.12 29.32 10.25
N ARG A 98 -30.57 29.77 11.42
CA ARG A 98 -29.73 30.29 12.51
C ARG A 98 -29.52 29.22 13.57
N LEU A 99 -28.26 28.90 13.84
CA LEU A 99 -27.84 27.95 14.88
C LEU A 99 -27.19 28.73 16.02
N LEU A 100 -27.83 28.76 17.17
CA LEU A 100 -27.35 29.36 18.41
C LEU A 100 -26.73 28.29 19.29
N ILE A 101 -25.47 28.48 19.66
CA ILE A 101 -24.66 27.52 20.40
C ILE A 101 -24.16 28.18 21.69
N THR A 102 -24.37 27.51 22.83
CA THR A 102 -23.69 27.84 24.08
C THR A 102 -22.58 26.81 24.31
N THR A 103 -21.33 27.27 24.38
CA THR A 103 -20.17 26.36 24.46
C THR A 103 -20.03 25.79 25.87
N GLY A 104 -20.19 26.63 26.90
CA GLY A 104 -20.01 26.25 28.31
C GLY A 104 -18.57 25.88 28.68
N SER A 105 -17.58 26.42 27.96
CA SER A 105 -16.16 26.07 28.11
C SER A 105 -15.26 27.31 28.13
N ASP A 106 -14.20 27.26 28.95
CA ASP A 106 -13.12 28.25 28.95
C ASP A 106 -11.93 27.85 28.07
N SER A 107 -12.06 26.73 27.35
CA SER A 107 -11.04 26.24 26.42
C SER A 107 -10.92 27.16 25.20
N THR A 108 -9.75 27.14 24.57
CA THR A 108 -9.56 27.77 23.26
C THR A 108 -10.22 26.90 22.18
N ILE A 109 -11.18 27.49 21.46
CA ILE A 109 -12.00 26.84 20.43
C ILE A 109 -11.44 27.19 19.05
N ALA A 110 -11.16 26.18 18.24
CA ALA A 110 -10.64 26.31 16.87
C ALA A 110 -11.74 26.22 15.79
N GLY A 111 -12.94 25.79 16.17
CA GLY A 111 -14.04 25.59 15.23
C GLY A 111 -15.24 24.89 15.85
N VAL A 112 -16.17 24.52 14.98
CA VAL A 112 -17.37 23.74 15.30
C VAL A 112 -17.58 22.66 14.25
N VAL A 113 -18.08 21.51 14.67
CA VAL A 113 -18.60 20.46 13.80
C VAL A 113 -20.11 20.40 14.00
N LEU A 114 -20.86 20.50 12.91
CA LEU A 114 -22.32 20.43 12.93
C LEU A 114 -22.82 19.01 12.69
N GLU A 115 -23.97 18.69 13.27
CA GLU A 115 -24.60 17.38 13.17
C GLU A 115 -25.89 17.48 12.36
N THR A 116 -26.07 16.51 11.45
CA THR A 116 -27.21 16.38 10.54
C THR A 116 -27.41 14.90 10.24
N PRO A 117 -28.62 14.43 9.91
CA PRO A 117 -28.86 13.04 9.50
C PRO A 117 -27.91 12.57 8.39
N ALA A 118 -27.46 11.33 8.48
CA ALA A 118 -26.48 10.76 7.53
C ALA A 118 -27.00 10.68 6.09
N SER A 119 -28.33 10.63 5.91
CA SER A 119 -29.02 10.63 4.61
C SER A 119 -29.12 12.01 3.96
N ALA A 120 -28.70 13.08 4.63
CA ALA A 120 -28.76 14.43 4.07
C ALA A 120 -27.80 14.57 2.88
N ASN A 121 -28.26 15.23 1.81
CA ASN A 121 -27.46 15.57 0.65
C ASN A 121 -27.65 17.06 0.34
N PHE A 122 -26.62 17.86 0.56
CA PHE A 122 -26.70 19.33 0.43
C PHE A 122 -25.33 19.96 0.25
N ILE A 123 -25.32 21.18 -0.27
CA ILE A 123 -24.20 22.10 -0.26
C ILE A 123 -24.77 23.47 0.10
N LYS A 124 -24.28 24.08 1.19
CA LYS A 124 -24.75 25.36 1.73
C LYS A 124 -23.58 26.23 2.16
N ALA A 125 -23.76 27.55 2.18
CA ALA A 125 -22.76 28.46 2.72
C ALA A 125 -23.10 28.80 4.18
N ALA A 126 -22.08 28.91 5.04
CA ALA A 126 -22.25 29.31 6.42
C ALA A 126 -21.36 30.49 6.82
N ARG A 127 -21.88 31.34 7.70
CA ARG A 127 -21.09 32.35 8.43
C ARG A 127 -21.17 32.10 9.92
N VAL A 128 -20.11 32.47 10.64
CA VAL A 128 -19.99 32.27 12.09
C VAL A 128 -19.64 33.58 12.77
N GLU A 129 -20.35 33.86 13.85
CA GLU A 129 -20.10 34.96 14.76
C GLU A 129 -19.89 34.43 16.17
N GLY A 130 -19.01 35.08 16.93
CA GLY A 130 -18.70 34.76 18.32
C GLY A 130 -19.08 35.90 19.26
N SER A 131 -19.56 35.56 20.45
CA SER A 131 -19.89 36.50 21.52
C SER A 131 -19.57 35.91 22.89
N ASN A 132 -19.31 36.78 23.86
CA ASN A 132 -19.13 36.39 25.27
C ASN A 132 -20.28 36.86 26.18
N ASP A 133 -21.22 37.64 25.65
CA ASP A 133 -22.32 38.26 26.41
C ASP A 133 -23.69 38.21 25.69
N GLN A 134 -23.74 37.60 24.49
CA GLN A 134 -24.87 37.55 23.55
C GLN A 134 -25.31 38.91 22.98
N LYS A 135 -24.62 40.00 23.30
CA LYS A 135 -24.94 41.35 22.83
C LYS A 135 -23.96 41.77 21.75
N ASP A 136 -22.67 41.65 22.03
CA ASP A 136 -21.60 42.01 21.12
C ASP A 136 -21.19 40.77 20.32
N TRP A 137 -21.54 40.76 19.02
CA TRP A 137 -21.22 39.69 18.08
C TRP A 137 -20.09 40.11 17.16
N ARG A 138 -19.06 39.26 17.05
CA ARG A 138 -17.91 39.46 16.15
C ARG A 138 -17.91 38.40 15.08
N MET A 139 -17.77 38.81 13.82
CA MET A 139 -17.63 37.87 12.72
C MET A 139 -16.29 37.13 12.81
N LEU A 140 -16.35 35.80 12.83
CA LEU A 140 -15.18 34.92 12.93
C LEU A 140 -14.79 34.37 11.56
N THR A 141 -15.79 34.00 10.77
CA THR A 141 -15.64 33.56 9.38
C THR A 141 -16.98 33.72 8.65
N SER A 142 -16.94 33.77 7.32
CA SER A 142 -18.12 33.90 6.47
C SER A 142 -17.94 33.02 5.23
N GLY A 143 -19.04 32.64 4.57
CA GLY A 143 -19.07 31.92 3.29
C GLY A 143 -18.43 30.53 3.27
N VAL A 144 -18.32 29.85 4.41
CA VAL A 144 -17.71 28.51 4.50
C VAL A 144 -18.65 27.48 3.88
N PRO A 145 -18.20 26.68 2.88
CA PRO A 145 -19.02 25.62 2.31
C PRO A 145 -19.24 24.47 3.32
N LEU A 146 -20.49 24.24 3.67
CA LEU A 146 -20.96 23.08 4.41
C LEU A 146 -21.63 22.11 3.43
N PHE A 147 -21.23 20.86 3.44
CA PHE A 147 -21.83 19.88 2.55
C PHE A 147 -21.76 18.46 3.07
N ARG A 148 -22.65 17.65 2.51
CA ARG A 148 -22.61 16.19 2.56
C ARG A 148 -23.14 15.69 1.23
N THR A 149 -22.39 14.80 0.61
CA THR A 149 -22.72 14.21 -0.69
C THR A 149 -22.84 12.69 -0.59
N GLY A 150 -23.66 12.08 -1.44
CA GLY A 150 -23.93 10.64 -1.42
C GLY A 150 -22.72 9.73 -1.69
N ASN A 151 -21.61 10.29 -2.19
CA ASN A 151 -20.35 9.60 -2.45
C ASN A 151 -19.37 9.63 -1.24
N GLY A 152 -19.85 10.03 -0.05
CA GLY A 152 -19.08 10.01 1.19
C GLY A 152 -18.29 11.28 1.49
N ALA A 153 -18.20 12.24 0.55
CA ALA A 153 -17.62 13.55 0.86
C ALA A 153 -18.52 14.33 1.83
N ALA A 154 -17.93 14.87 2.89
CA ALA A 154 -18.64 15.76 3.79
C ALA A 154 -17.68 16.78 4.39
N ASN A 155 -18.12 18.02 4.46
CA ASN A 155 -17.53 19.04 5.30
C ASN A 155 -18.64 19.63 6.18
N LEU A 156 -18.72 19.16 7.42
CA LEU A 156 -19.61 19.71 8.44
C LEU A 156 -18.84 20.57 9.46
N ARG A 157 -17.55 20.81 9.18
CA ARG A 157 -16.65 21.55 10.03
C ARG A 157 -16.62 23.00 9.57
N VAL A 158 -16.70 23.91 10.54
CA VAL A 158 -16.43 25.33 10.32
C VAL A 158 -15.28 25.73 11.23
N ALA A 159 -14.10 25.90 10.64
CA ALA A 159 -12.92 26.42 11.34
C ALA A 159 -12.94 27.96 11.39
N PHE A 160 -12.38 28.52 12.45
CA PHE A 160 -12.22 29.97 12.64
C PHE A 160 -11.02 30.27 13.54
N PRO A 161 -10.53 31.53 13.60
CA PRO A 161 -9.40 31.88 14.45
C PRO A 161 -9.61 31.43 15.90
N GLU A 162 -8.60 30.74 16.44
CA GLU A 162 -8.62 30.19 17.79
C GLU A 162 -8.94 31.25 18.83
N GLY A 163 -9.96 31.00 19.66
CA GLY A 163 -10.39 31.96 20.66
C GLY A 163 -11.28 31.35 21.73
N ARG A 164 -11.49 32.10 22.81
CA ARG A 164 -12.45 31.73 23.86
C ARG A 164 -13.79 32.39 23.57
N TRP A 165 -14.82 31.59 23.40
CA TRP A 165 -16.16 32.03 23.02
C TRP A 165 -17.19 31.33 23.90
N GLN A 166 -18.02 32.09 24.61
CA GLN A 166 -19.13 31.53 25.39
C GLN A 166 -20.34 31.21 24.51
N PHE A 167 -20.54 31.99 23.44
CA PHE A 167 -21.65 31.85 22.50
C PHE A 167 -21.14 31.90 21.06
N LEU A 168 -21.70 31.04 20.21
CA LEU A 168 -21.49 31.05 18.78
C LEU A 168 -22.83 31.13 18.06
N ARG A 169 -22.89 31.91 16.98
CA ARG A 169 -24.03 31.99 16.08
C ARG A 169 -23.58 31.63 14.69
N ILE A 170 -24.15 30.57 14.15
CA ILE A 170 -23.88 30.12 12.78
C ILE A 170 -25.12 30.42 11.97
N VAL A 171 -24.95 31.04 10.81
CA VAL A 171 -26.05 31.28 9.88
C VAL A 171 -25.76 30.54 8.60
N VAL A 172 -26.67 29.63 8.25
CA VAL A 172 -26.62 28.79 7.07
C VAL A 172 -27.56 29.38 6.02
N ASP A 173 -27.05 29.55 4.80
CA ASP A 173 -27.80 30.07 3.65
C ASP A 173 -28.76 29.02 3.08
N ASP A 174 -30.06 29.35 3.09
CA ASP A 174 -31.16 28.55 2.56
C ASP A 174 -31.88 29.23 1.39
N ASP A 175 -31.29 30.29 0.81
CA ASP A 175 -31.92 31.09 -0.25
C ASP A 175 -32.16 30.27 -1.53
N ARG A 176 -31.21 29.38 -1.86
CA ARG A 176 -31.23 28.59 -3.10
C ARG A 176 -31.70 27.15 -2.93
N THR A 177 -31.64 26.63 -1.71
CA THR A 177 -31.95 25.22 -1.42
C THR A 177 -32.73 25.12 -0.11
N PRO A 178 -33.69 24.17 0.01
CA PRO A 178 -34.48 24.02 1.23
C PRO A 178 -33.61 23.87 2.49
N PRO A 179 -34.10 24.31 3.67
CA PRO A 179 -33.41 24.13 4.94
C PRO A 179 -33.03 22.67 5.21
N VAL A 180 -31.87 22.48 5.86
CA VAL A 180 -31.36 21.17 6.28
C VAL A 180 -31.60 21.00 7.79
N PRO A 181 -32.03 19.81 8.25
CA PRO A 181 -32.19 19.57 9.68
C PRO A 181 -30.84 19.47 10.39
N TRP A 182 -30.50 20.50 11.15
CA TRP A 182 -29.33 20.52 12.04
C TRP A 182 -29.74 20.03 13.43
N THR A 183 -29.13 18.94 13.90
CA THR A 183 -29.54 18.24 15.13
C THR A 183 -28.65 18.53 16.32
N GLY A 184 -27.47 19.10 16.09
CA GLY A 184 -26.49 19.35 17.14
C GLY A 184 -25.22 20.03 16.63
N ALA A 185 -24.33 20.31 17.58
CA ALA A 185 -22.99 20.82 17.31
C ALA A 185 -21.99 20.34 18.36
N ARG A 186 -20.73 20.24 17.96
CA ARG A 186 -19.58 20.02 18.84
C ARG A 186 -18.58 21.14 18.60
N PHE A 187 -18.02 21.73 19.64
CA PHE A 187 -16.91 22.66 19.47
C PHE A 187 -15.59 21.91 19.43
N ILE A 188 -14.64 22.44 18.67
CA ILE A 188 -13.33 21.85 18.44
C ILE A 188 -12.35 22.52 19.39
N VAL A 189 -11.80 21.77 20.33
CA VAL A 189 -10.68 22.22 21.16
C VAL A 189 -9.40 22.11 20.35
N ALA A 190 -8.66 23.22 20.30
CA ALA A 190 -7.42 23.31 19.53
C ALA A 190 -6.42 22.20 19.91
N GLY A 191 -5.91 21.52 18.89
CA GLY A 191 -4.79 20.58 19.02
C GLY A 191 -3.48 21.32 19.29
N SER A 192 -2.37 20.63 19.07
CA SER A 192 -1.07 21.29 18.93
C SER A 192 -0.33 20.68 17.74
N PRO A 193 0.19 21.49 16.81
CA PRO A 193 0.96 20.96 15.70
C PRO A 193 2.27 20.37 16.21
N ALA A 194 2.82 19.42 15.46
CA ALA A 194 4.20 18.99 15.59
C ALA A 194 4.97 19.43 14.33
N PRO A 195 6.26 19.78 14.46
CA PRO A 195 7.05 20.24 13.34
C PRO A 195 7.15 19.18 12.26
N THR A 196 7.08 19.63 11.01
CA THR A 196 7.27 18.82 9.81
C THR A 196 8.29 19.45 8.89
N GLU A 197 8.84 18.62 8.01
CA GLU A 197 9.75 19.04 6.95
C GLU A 197 9.31 18.36 5.64
N PRO A 198 9.28 19.07 4.50
CA PRO A 198 8.91 18.48 3.23
C PRO A 198 9.95 17.43 2.78
N VAL A 199 9.46 16.37 2.14
CA VAL A 199 10.27 15.31 1.53
C VAL A 199 10.03 15.32 0.03
N SER A 200 11.11 15.35 -0.74
CA SER A 200 11.06 15.17 -2.19
C SER A 200 10.70 13.72 -2.51
N VAL A 201 9.49 13.50 -3.02
CA VAL A 201 9.01 12.17 -3.43
C VAL A 201 8.88 12.08 -4.94
N THR A 202 8.94 10.87 -5.49
CA THR A 202 8.79 10.64 -6.93
C THR A 202 7.74 9.57 -7.22
N ILE A 203 6.95 9.76 -8.27
CA ILE A 203 6.03 8.74 -8.76
C ILE A 203 6.83 7.78 -9.64
N LYS A 204 7.13 6.57 -9.14
CA LYS A 204 7.89 5.53 -9.87
C LYS A 204 7.03 4.75 -10.85
N SER A 205 5.74 4.60 -10.54
CA SER A 205 4.81 3.82 -11.36
C SER A 205 3.40 4.38 -11.23
N ARG A 206 2.65 4.27 -12.31
CA ARG A 206 1.22 4.57 -12.38
C ARG A 206 0.56 3.44 -13.15
N ASP A 207 -0.32 2.72 -12.49
CA ASP A 207 -1.07 1.61 -13.06
C ASP A 207 -2.56 1.93 -12.96
N GLU A 208 -3.27 1.88 -14.09
CA GLU A 208 -4.72 2.10 -14.15
C GLU A 208 -5.44 0.76 -14.10
N ASN A 209 -5.82 0.37 -12.88
CA ASN A 209 -6.69 -0.76 -12.67
C ASN A 209 -8.15 -0.33 -12.93
N PRO A 210 -9.05 -1.25 -13.30
CA PRO A 210 -10.46 -0.89 -13.47
C PRO A 210 -11.08 -0.36 -12.18
N GLY A 211 -11.58 0.88 -12.28
CA GLY A 211 -12.12 1.64 -11.15
C GLY A 211 -11.08 2.20 -10.18
N MET A 212 -9.77 2.04 -10.42
CA MET A 212 -8.74 2.43 -9.46
C MET A 212 -7.43 2.86 -10.12
N THR A 213 -6.89 4.01 -9.70
CA THR A 213 -5.52 4.39 -10.06
C THR A 213 -4.59 3.97 -8.93
N ARG A 214 -3.53 3.23 -9.25
CA ARG A 214 -2.44 2.91 -8.32
C ARG A 214 -1.20 3.72 -8.65
N LEU A 215 -0.64 4.42 -7.67
CA LEU A 215 0.64 5.13 -7.79
C LEU A 215 1.68 4.49 -6.84
N GLY A 216 2.81 4.06 -7.38
CA GLY A 216 3.98 3.69 -6.57
C GLY A 216 4.86 4.92 -6.33
N ILE A 217 5.12 5.26 -5.07
CA ILE A 217 5.83 6.46 -4.64
C ILE A 217 7.18 6.09 -4.01
N ASP A 218 8.27 6.69 -4.47
CA ASP A 218 9.57 6.69 -3.78
C ASP A 218 9.62 7.87 -2.80
N LEU A 219 9.91 7.59 -1.54
CA LEU A 219 10.16 8.60 -0.52
C LEU A 219 11.55 9.24 -0.62
N GLY A 220 12.45 8.71 -1.46
CA GLY A 220 13.81 9.21 -1.60
C GLY A 220 14.74 8.87 -0.42
N ALA A 221 14.19 8.36 0.68
CA ALA A 221 14.93 7.83 1.83
C ALA A 221 14.13 6.76 2.58
N ALA A 222 14.85 5.92 3.33
CA ALA A 222 14.30 4.94 4.26
C ALA A 222 14.12 5.52 5.68
N ASN A 223 13.42 4.75 6.52
CA ASN A 223 13.21 5.03 7.95
C ASN A 223 12.59 6.41 8.26
N LEU A 224 11.69 6.88 7.40
CA LEU A 224 11.04 8.18 7.59
C LEU A 224 9.73 8.02 8.36
N ARG A 225 9.50 8.88 9.34
CA ARG A 225 8.17 9.03 9.94
C ARG A 225 7.35 10.02 9.14
N ILE A 226 6.45 9.52 8.29
CA ILE A 226 5.66 10.36 7.38
C ILE A 226 4.46 10.91 8.14
N ALA A 227 4.33 12.24 8.16
CA ALA A 227 3.20 12.96 8.75
C ALA A 227 1.98 12.88 7.83
N SER A 228 2.15 13.22 6.55
CA SER A 228 1.07 13.25 5.58
C SER A 228 1.57 13.14 4.14
N ILE A 229 0.64 12.82 3.23
CA ILE A 229 0.81 12.92 1.79
C ILE A 229 -0.20 13.90 1.23
N ARG A 230 0.23 14.75 0.31
CA ARG A 230 -0.61 15.70 -0.42
C ARG A 230 -0.61 15.41 -1.91
N ILE A 231 -1.79 15.37 -2.50
CA ILE A 231 -1.98 15.20 -3.94
C ILE A 231 -2.29 16.55 -4.58
N SER A 232 -1.46 16.95 -5.55
CA SER A 232 -1.73 18.12 -6.39
C SER A 232 -2.48 17.69 -7.64
N THR A 233 -3.58 18.39 -7.94
CA THR A 233 -4.40 18.16 -9.13
C THR A 233 -5.03 19.46 -9.62
N SER A 234 -5.16 19.59 -10.94
CA SER A 234 -5.84 20.70 -11.60
C SER A 234 -7.35 20.51 -11.72
N GLU A 235 -7.90 19.36 -11.32
CA GLU A 235 -9.34 19.09 -11.47
C GLU A 235 -10.19 20.03 -10.62
N PRO A 236 -11.16 20.76 -11.21
CA PRO A 236 -11.87 21.83 -10.51
C PRO A 236 -12.83 21.32 -9.43
N VAL A 237 -13.44 20.16 -9.64
CA VAL A 237 -14.38 19.53 -8.70
C VAL A 237 -14.22 18.02 -8.77
N PHE A 238 -13.99 17.37 -7.63
CA PHE A 238 -13.92 15.92 -7.56
C PHE A 238 -14.14 15.41 -6.13
N THR A 239 -14.34 14.10 -6.01
CA THR A 239 -14.29 13.36 -4.75
C THR A 239 -13.70 11.99 -5.04
N ARG A 240 -12.68 11.59 -4.28
CA ARG A 240 -12.04 10.27 -4.38
C ARG A 240 -11.69 9.76 -2.99
N THR A 241 -11.94 8.49 -2.72
CA THR A 241 -11.31 7.82 -1.58
C THR A 241 -9.88 7.48 -1.96
N VAL A 242 -8.93 7.86 -1.13
CA VAL A 242 -7.50 7.58 -1.33
C VAL A 242 -6.98 6.81 -0.14
N THR A 243 -6.33 5.69 -0.42
CA THR A 243 -5.70 4.82 0.57
C THR A 243 -4.18 4.83 0.35
N VAL A 244 -3.43 4.99 1.44
CA VAL A 244 -1.98 4.78 1.47
C VAL A 244 -1.70 3.42 2.07
N ALA A 245 -0.84 2.66 1.40
CA ALA A 245 -0.28 1.42 1.89
C ALA A 245 1.26 1.44 1.80
N ALA A 246 1.92 0.55 2.55
CA ALA A 246 3.35 0.30 2.43
C ALA A 246 3.62 -1.21 2.26
N PRO A 247 4.68 -1.60 1.55
CA PRO A 247 5.06 -3.00 1.48
C PRO A 247 5.58 -3.50 2.84
N GLU A 248 4.89 -4.47 3.44
CA GLU A 248 5.25 -5.12 4.70
C GLU A 248 5.39 -6.64 4.56
N LEU A 249 6.39 -7.20 5.24
CA LEU A 249 6.69 -8.63 5.18
C LEU A 249 5.76 -9.42 6.10
N SER A 250 4.82 -10.16 5.51
CA SER A 250 3.94 -11.10 6.20
C SER A 250 4.40 -12.54 5.97
N ALA A 251 4.82 -13.22 7.05
CA ALA A 251 5.43 -14.56 7.07
C ALA A 251 6.67 -14.73 6.16
N GLN A 252 6.48 -14.77 4.84
CA GLN A 252 7.49 -14.93 3.78
C GLN A 252 7.22 -14.06 2.54
N ASN A 253 6.06 -13.41 2.45
CA ASN A 253 5.65 -12.62 1.29
C ASN A 253 5.52 -11.14 1.68
N LEU A 254 5.81 -10.27 0.73
CA LEU A 254 5.59 -8.84 0.84
C LEU A 254 4.17 -8.52 0.36
N GLN A 255 3.39 -7.87 1.23
CA GLN A 255 2.03 -7.44 0.95
C GLN A 255 1.90 -5.94 1.21
N GLU A 256 0.98 -5.29 0.51
CA GLU A 256 0.68 -3.88 0.74
C GLU A 256 -0.23 -3.78 1.98
N ASP A 257 0.32 -3.33 3.11
CA ASP A 257 -0.46 -3.10 4.33
C ASP A 257 -0.97 -1.65 4.38
N ILE A 258 -2.25 -1.50 4.73
CA ILE A 258 -2.94 -0.20 4.70
C ILE A 258 -2.53 0.62 5.92
N LEU A 259 -1.95 1.80 5.67
CA LEU A 259 -1.53 2.72 6.71
C LEU A 259 -2.62 3.75 7.06
N SER A 260 -3.31 4.27 6.04
CA SER A 260 -4.30 5.33 6.20
C SER A 260 -5.23 5.39 5.00
N SER A 261 -6.44 5.92 5.19
CA SER A 261 -7.41 6.19 4.13
C SER A 261 -8.19 7.47 4.44
N ALA A 262 -8.45 8.29 3.42
CA ALA A 262 -9.34 9.44 3.55
C ALA A 262 -10.00 9.81 2.22
N VAL A 263 -11.04 10.63 2.32
CA VAL A 263 -11.72 11.20 1.16
C VAL A 263 -11.06 12.53 0.80
N LEU A 264 -10.45 12.57 -0.38
CA LEU A 264 -9.98 13.80 -1.00
C LEU A 264 -11.08 14.40 -1.86
N TYR A 265 -11.22 15.72 -1.80
CA TYR A 265 -12.24 16.42 -2.57
C TYR A 265 -11.83 17.85 -2.90
N ARG A 266 -12.49 18.39 -3.91
CA ARG A 266 -12.56 19.82 -4.20
C ARG A 266 -13.99 20.15 -4.58
N VAL A 267 -14.57 21.16 -3.94
CA VAL A 267 -15.93 21.65 -4.18
C VAL A 267 -15.85 23.15 -4.41
N ASP A 268 -16.54 23.64 -5.44
CA ASP A 268 -16.74 25.07 -5.68
C ASP A 268 -18.18 25.44 -5.35
N LEU A 269 -18.35 26.38 -4.42
CA LEU A 269 -19.63 26.99 -4.11
C LEU A 269 -19.55 28.50 -4.41
N ASN A 270 -20.15 28.93 -5.52
CA ASN A 270 -20.24 30.33 -5.95
C ASN A 270 -18.88 31.05 -6.08
N GLY A 271 -17.87 30.38 -6.61
CA GLY A 271 -16.51 30.91 -6.75
C GLY A 271 -15.66 30.76 -5.49
N ARG A 272 -16.20 30.14 -4.43
CA ARG A 272 -15.45 29.77 -3.24
C ARG A 272 -15.13 28.29 -3.26
N VAL A 273 -13.84 28.01 -3.45
CA VAL A 273 -13.31 26.65 -3.48
C VAL A 273 -12.97 26.19 -2.07
N GLU A 274 -13.52 25.04 -1.67
CA GLU A 274 -13.10 24.28 -0.50
C GLU A 274 -12.48 22.96 -0.97
N ALA A 275 -11.32 22.59 -0.42
CA ALA A 275 -10.63 21.38 -0.83
C ALA A 275 -9.95 20.68 0.34
N ASN A 276 -10.03 19.35 0.36
CA ASN A 276 -9.19 18.49 1.18
C ASN A 276 -8.33 17.62 0.26
N LEU A 277 -7.03 17.90 0.23
CA LEU A 277 -6.07 17.24 -0.68
C LEU A 277 -4.94 16.54 0.08
N GLU A 278 -5.05 16.49 1.40
CA GLU A 278 -4.04 15.95 2.30
C GLU A 278 -4.58 14.70 3.00
N LEU A 279 -3.75 13.67 3.01
CA LEU A 279 -3.98 12.42 3.70
C LEU A 279 -3.00 12.35 4.89
N PRO A 280 -3.46 12.45 6.15
CA PRO A 280 -2.62 12.22 7.31
C PRO A 280 -2.26 10.74 7.45
N ILE A 281 -1.01 10.46 7.84
CA ILE A 281 -0.44 9.11 7.97
C ILE A 281 0.17 8.89 9.36
N ASP A 282 0.94 9.87 9.86
CA ASP A 282 1.61 9.86 11.18
C ASP A 282 2.33 8.56 11.60
N THR A 283 2.86 7.82 10.61
CA THR A 283 3.38 6.46 10.76
C THR A 283 4.86 6.37 10.38
N GLN A 284 5.58 5.49 11.09
CA GLN A 284 6.97 5.16 10.77
C GLN A 284 7.03 4.25 9.53
N ILE A 285 7.70 4.70 8.48
CA ILE A 285 7.92 3.93 7.25
C ILE A 285 9.36 3.44 7.24
N PHE A 286 9.54 2.12 7.33
CA PHE A 286 10.87 1.52 7.34
C PHE A 286 11.49 1.41 5.95
N GLY A 287 10.68 1.07 4.95
CA GLY A 287 11.09 1.04 3.55
C GLY A 287 11.20 2.44 2.94
N ARG A 288 11.45 2.47 1.62
CA ARG A 288 11.49 3.70 0.82
C ARG A 288 10.23 3.94 0.00
N GLU A 289 9.31 2.97 -0.04
CA GLU A 289 8.22 2.95 -1.01
C GLU A 289 6.87 3.00 -0.30
N LEU A 290 5.96 3.77 -0.87
CA LEU A 290 4.53 3.81 -0.53
C LEU A 290 3.69 3.52 -1.77
N VAL A 291 2.46 3.09 -1.56
CA VAL A 291 1.46 2.84 -2.60
C VAL A 291 0.25 3.71 -2.32
N LEU A 292 -0.15 4.52 -3.30
CA LEU A 292 -1.42 5.26 -3.28
C LEU A 292 -2.44 4.53 -4.14
N LEU A 293 -3.60 4.23 -3.55
CA LEU A 293 -4.76 3.66 -4.25
C LEU A 293 -5.85 4.72 -4.27
N ILE A 294 -6.17 5.23 -5.46
CA ILE A 294 -7.21 6.23 -5.69
C ILE A 294 -8.42 5.48 -6.27
N ASP A 295 -9.50 5.41 -5.51
CA ASP A 295 -10.76 4.82 -5.95
C ASP A 295 -11.47 5.80 -6.89
N ASN A 296 -11.48 5.47 -8.18
CA ASN A 296 -12.11 6.25 -9.23
C ASN A 296 -13.60 5.89 -9.41
N GLY A 297 -14.03 4.70 -8.96
CA GLY A 297 -15.33 4.14 -9.32
C GLY A 297 -15.56 4.18 -10.84
N ASP A 298 -16.70 4.73 -11.25
CA ASP A 298 -17.04 4.92 -12.67
C ASP A 298 -16.48 6.21 -13.29
N SER A 299 -15.75 7.01 -12.52
CA SER A 299 -15.16 8.25 -13.02
C SER A 299 -13.83 7.99 -13.73
N PRO A 300 -13.40 8.88 -14.66
CA PRO A 300 -12.04 8.82 -15.19
C PRO A 300 -10.96 8.93 -14.09
N PRO A 301 -9.75 8.38 -14.35
CA PRO A 301 -8.60 8.55 -13.47
C PRO A 301 -8.30 10.00 -13.11
N LEU A 302 -8.04 10.26 -11.83
CA LEU A 302 -7.69 11.60 -11.34
C LEU A 302 -6.39 12.11 -12.01
N LEU A 303 -6.40 13.36 -12.47
CA LEU A 303 -5.24 14.05 -13.02
C LEU A 303 -4.29 14.49 -11.89
N VAL A 304 -3.44 13.58 -11.44
CA VAL A 304 -2.38 13.86 -10.45
C VAL A 304 -1.17 14.49 -11.12
N SER A 305 -0.87 15.75 -10.78
CA SER A 305 0.28 16.49 -11.31
C SER A 305 1.54 16.30 -10.45
N GLU A 306 1.36 16.14 -9.14
CA GLU A 306 2.45 16.00 -8.17
C GLU A 306 1.93 15.29 -6.92
N VAL A 307 2.81 14.54 -6.27
CA VAL A 307 2.62 14.04 -4.90
C VAL A 307 3.70 14.67 -4.03
N ARG A 308 3.33 15.17 -2.85
CA ARG A 308 4.26 15.67 -1.84
C ARG A 308 4.09 14.87 -0.56
N ALA A 309 5.15 14.71 0.21
CA ALA A 309 5.08 14.15 1.55
C ALA A 309 5.75 15.09 2.54
N ASP A 310 5.23 15.12 3.76
CA ASP A 310 5.84 15.81 4.88
C ASP A 310 6.28 14.75 5.91
N ARG A 311 7.52 14.85 6.41
CA ARG A 311 8.03 13.99 7.48
C ARG A 311 7.99 14.70 8.83
N ARG A 312 7.86 13.94 9.91
CA ARG A 312 8.04 14.42 11.28
C ARG A 312 9.52 14.61 11.57
N ILE A 313 9.87 15.73 12.19
CA ILE A 313 11.24 16.02 12.58
C ILE A 313 11.57 15.24 13.86
N THR A 314 12.74 14.58 13.88
CA THR A 314 13.35 14.05 15.11
C THR A 314 14.43 15.02 15.56
N HIS A 315 14.39 15.46 16.82
CA HIS A 315 15.46 16.26 17.41
C HIS A 315 16.38 15.40 18.26
N LEU A 316 17.67 15.69 18.23
CA LEU A 316 18.62 15.25 19.25
C LEU A 316 19.01 16.45 20.09
N ILE A 317 18.79 16.35 21.40
CA ILE A 317 19.08 17.42 22.37
C ILE A 317 20.20 16.95 23.28
N PHE A 318 21.32 17.66 23.32
CA PHE A 318 22.46 17.31 24.16
C PHE A 318 23.10 18.55 24.78
N PHE A 319 23.94 18.35 25.80
CA PHE A 319 24.67 19.44 26.43
C PHE A 319 26.09 19.52 25.86
N ALA A 320 26.45 20.65 25.29
CA ALA A 320 27.79 20.96 24.83
C ALA A 320 28.54 21.78 25.87
N ALA A 321 29.61 21.22 26.44
CA ALA A 321 30.42 21.92 27.45
C ALA A 321 31.24 23.06 26.83
N THR A 322 31.67 22.91 25.59
CA THR A 322 32.41 23.92 24.81
C THR A 322 31.78 24.10 23.43
N PRO A 323 31.86 25.30 22.83
CA PRO A 323 31.57 25.48 21.41
C PRO A 323 32.58 24.72 20.55
N GLY A 324 32.23 24.43 19.30
CA GLY A 324 33.11 23.78 18.33
C GLY A 324 32.50 22.53 17.70
N ALA A 325 33.35 21.68 17.14
CA ALA A 325 32.94 20.52 16.36
C ALA A 325 32.68 19.29 17.25
N TYR A 326 31.47 18.74 17.13
CA TYR A 326 31.09 17.42 17.64
C TYR A 326 30.87 16.48 16.45
N SER A 327 30.73 15.18 16.68
CA SER A 327 30.42 14.22 15.62
C SER A 327 29.17 13.41 15.92
N LEU A 328 28.29 13.27 14.93
CA LEU A 328 27.20 12.30 14.91
C LEU A 328 27.66 11.05 14.16
N LEU A 329 27.57 9.90 14.81
CA LEU A 329 27.92 8.59 14.23
C LEU A 329 26.64 7.81 13.89
N SER A 330 26.62 7.11 12.76
CA SER A 330 25.52 6.23 12.33
C SER A 330 26.01 5.04 11.50
N GLY A 331 25.14 4.06 11.25
CA GLY A 331 25.43 2.89 10.43
C GLY A 331 26.14 1.76 11.16
N ASN A 332 25.89 1.58 12.46
CA ASN A 332 26.39 0.41 13.22
C ASN A 332 25.22 -0.54 13.51
N SER A 333 25.14 -1.66 12.80
CA SER A 333 24.03 -2.61 12.94
C SER A 333 24.08 -3.45 14.22
N GLN A 334 25.26 -3.57 14.85
CA GLN A 334 25.51 -4.48 15.96
C GLN A 334 25.53 -3.77 17.33
N CYS A 335 25.46 -2.44 17.37
CA CYS A 335 25.50 -1.73 18.64
C CYS A 335 24.17 -1.83 19.41
N GLU A 336 24.29 -1.83 20.73
CA GLU A 336 23.15 -1.79 21.64
C GLU A 336 22.50 -0.40 21.64
N THR A 337 21.23 -0.33 22.04
CA THR A 337 20.54 0.95 22.26
C THR A 337 21.21 1.74 23.39
N PRO A 338 21.55 3.02 23.18
CA PRO A 338 22.17 3.83 24.22
C PRO A 338 21.17 4.07 25.36
N ARG A 339 21.65 3.96 26.61
CA ARG A 339 20.84 4.19 27.81
C ARG A 339 21.50 5.28 28.64
N TYR A 340 20.99 6.50 28.51
CA TYR A 340 21.45 7.65 29.30
C TYR A 340 20.48 7.94 30.44
N ASP A 341 21.00 8.50 31.53
CA ASP A 341 20.20 9.02 32.65
C ASP A 341 19.62 10.41 32.32
N LEU A 342 18.91 10.51 31.20
CA LEU A 342 18.24 11.73 30.72
C LEU A 342 16.71 11.62 30.72
N SER A 343 16.19 10.41 30.94
CA SER A 343 14.76 10.11 30.91
C SER A 343 13.98 10.95 31.94
N HIS A 344 14.54 11.15 33.13
CA HIS A 344 13.94 11.95 34.20
C HIS A 344 13.90 13.46 33.90
N LEU A 345 14.68 13.94 32.94
CA LEU A 345 14.79 15.37 32.57
C LEU A 345 14.07 15.70 31.25
N GLY A 346 13.41 14.73 30.61
CA GLY A 346 12.87 14.89 29.25
C GLY A 346 12.00 16.13 29.05
N ASP A 347 10.98 16.34 29.88
CA ASP A 347 10.08 17.50 29.77
C ASP A 347 10.77 18.83 30.04
N GLN A 348 11.77 18.84 30.93
CA GLN A 348 12.55 20.04 31.23
C GLN A 348 13.46 20.40 30.06
N LEU A 349 14.14 19.41 29.49
CA LEU A 349 15.01 19.59 28.32
C LEU A 349 14.23 20.04 27.09
N ARG A 350 13.04 19.48 26.83
CA ARG A 350 12.17 19.88 25.71
C ARG A 350 11.63 21.32 25.81
N ARG A 351 11.55 21.90 27.03
CA ARG A 351 11.07 23.28 27.26
C ARG A 351 12.20 24.29 27.46
N ALA A 352 13.43 23.82 27.64
CA ALA A 352 14.59 24.68 27.85
C ALA A 352 14.94 25.43 26.56
N GLY A 353 15.55 26.61 26.70
CA GLY A 353 16.11 27.32 25.55
C GLY A 353 17.32 26.55 25.01
N THR A 354 17.28 26.19 23.72
CA THR A 354 18.36 25.47 23.04
C THR A 354 18.99 26.34 21.95
N THR A 355 20.30 26.21 21.74
CA THR A 355 20.95 26.70 20.52
C THR A 355 20.81 25.66 19.40
N GLN A 356 20.64 26.12 18.17
CA GLN A 356 20.52 25.21 17.03
C GLN A 356 21.91 24.83 16.51
N GLY A 357 22.22 23.53 16.53
CA GLY A 357 23.43 23.01 15.89
C GLY A 357 23.18 22.67 14.42
N GLN A 358 24.23 22.74 13.60
CA GLN A 358 24.16 22.37 12.18
C GLN A 358 24.89 21.06 11.92
N VAL A 359 24.23 20.11 11.26
CA VAL A 359 24.79 18.79 10.95
C VAL A 359 25.18 18.75 9.47
N SER A 360 26.41 18.31 9.18
CA SER A 360 26.88 18.11 7.79
C SER A 360 26.22 16.89 7.13
N LEU A 361 26.39 16.72 5.82
CA LEU A 361 26.01 15.47 5.15
C LEU A 361 26.83 14.27 5.68
N PRO A 362 26.27 13.04 5.67
CA PRO A 362 27.00 11.83 6.03
C PRO A 362 28.24 11.59 5.17
N ALA A 363 29.39 11.44 5.80
CA ALA A 363 30.63 10.99 5.17
C ALA A 363 30.96 9.58 5.64
N GLN A 364 31.52 8.75 4.74
CA GLN A 364 32.03 7.43 5.14
C GLN A 364 33.23 7.57 6.08
N THR A 365 33.25 6.77 7.13
CA THR A 365 34.40 6.68 8.04
C THR A 365 35.57 6.01 7.32
N VAL A 366 36.68 6.73 7.12
CA VAL A 366 37.86 6.24 6.37
C VAL A 366 38.45 4.96 6.97
N SER A 367 38.41 4.83 8.30
CA SER A 367 38.92 3.67 9.05
C SER A 367 37.86 2.60 9.33
N TYR A 368 36.72 2.62 8.62
CA TYR A 368 35.61 1.70 8.85
C TYR A 368 36.03 0.23 8.72
N ILE A 369 35.76 -0.57 9.75
CA ILE A 369 36.03 -2.02 9.75
C ILE A 369 34.75 -2.77 9.35
N ALA A 370 34.56 -3.00 8.06
CA ALA A 370 33.38 -3.68 7.52
C ALA A 370 33.15 -5.10 8.09
N ALA A 371 34.24 -5.79 8.46
CA ALA A 371 34.19 -7.12 9.07
C ALA A 371 33.50 -7.17 10.44
N ALA A 372 33.35 -6.02 11.13
CA ALA A 372 32.67 -5.95 12.41
C ALA A 372 31.13 -5.97 12.30
N ASN A 373 30.58 -5.67 11.11
CA ASN A 373 29.14 -5.41 10.93
C ASN A 373 28.43 -6.33 9.90
N LEU A 374 29.12 -7.32 9.33
CA LEU A 374 28.58 -8.20 8.28
C LEU A 374 28.92 -9.68 8.53
N PRO A 375 27.92 -10.58 8.52
CA PRO A 375 28.18 -12.01 8.30
C PRO A 375 28.54 -12.22 6.82
N GLN A 376 29.79 -12.62 6.55
CA GLN A 376 30.41 -12.71 5.21
C GLN A 376 29.72 -13.68 4.22
N ASN A 377 28.73 -14.46 4.64
CA ASN A 377 28.12 -15.54 3.84
C ASN A 377 26.63 -15.34 3.49
N PHE A 378 26.05 -14.14 3.68
CA PHE A 378 24.61 -13.94 3.45
C PHE A 378 24.17 -13.92 1.97
N ALA A 379 25.10 -13.70 1.05
CA ALA A 379 24.81 -13.58 -0.39
C ALA A 379 24.82 -14.94 -1.13
N THR A 380 25.13 -16.04 -0.45
CA THR A 380 25.26 -17.37 -1.05
C THR A 380 24.30 -18.32 -0.35
N GLY A 381 23.15 -18.62 -0.96
CA GLY A 381 22.24 -19.61 -0.38
C GLY A 381 22.68 -21.04 -0.66
N ALA A 382 21.85 -22.00 -0.26
CA ALA A 382 22.17 -23.41 -0.35
C ALA A 382 22.38 -23.87 -1.80
N LYS A 383 23.26 -24.85 -1.99
CA LYS A 383 23.38 -25.54 -3.29
C LYS A 383 22.04 -26.18 -3.64
N ILE A 384 21.67 -26.12 -4.91
CA ILE A 384 20.43 -26.69 -5.43
C ILE A 384 20.72 -27.65 -6.57
N ASP A 385 20.06 -28.81 -6.53
CA ASP A 385 19.97 -29.68 -7.70
C ASP A 385 18.80 -29.22 -8.58
N VAL A 386 19.12 -28.83 -9.81
CA VAL A 386 18.16 -28.32 -10.79
C VAL A 386 17.60 -29.41 -11.72
N ALA A 387 18.03 -30.67 -11.58
CA ALA A 387 17.64 -31.75 -12.49
C ALA A 387 16.12 -32.06 -12.51
N SER A 388 15.42 -31.80 -11.40
CA SER A 388 13.97 -32.03 -11.29
C SER A 388 13.11 -30.86 -11.80
N TRP A 389 13.72 -29.76 -12.21
CA TRP A 389 13.03 -28.55 -12.65
C TRP A 389 12.71 -28.63 -14.14
N LYS A 390 11.47 -28.30 -14.52
CA LYS A 390 10.99 -28.42 -15.91
C LYS A 390 11.40 -27.22 -16.76
N PHE A 391 11.41 -26.03 -16.18
CA PHE A 391 11.59 -24.77 -16.92
C PHE A 391 12.61 -23.85 -16.25
N ARG A 392 13.27 -23.03 -17.07
CA ARG A 392 14.16 -21.96 -16.65
C ARG A 392 13.93 -20.71 -17.50
N LYS A 393 14.04 -19.53 -16.91
CA LYS A 393 14.21 -18.26 -17.62
C LYS A 393 15.50 -17.58 -17.15
N PRO A 394 16.44 -17.22 -18.04
CA PRO A 394 17.59 -16.40 -17.67
C PRO A 394 17.13 -15.05 -17.12
N ILE A 395 17.83 -14.53 -16.11
CA ILE A 395 17.58 -13.21 -15.53
C ILE A 395 18.69 -12.25 -15.99
N GLN A 396 18.29 -11.13 -16.56
CA GLN A 396 19.21 -10.07 -17.00
C GLN A 396 19.23 -8.93 -15.98
N ILE A 397 20.43 -8.64 -15.45
CA ILE A 397 20.64 -7.62 -14.42
C ILE A 397 21.40 -6.42 -15.02
N ALA A 398 20.81 -5.23 -14.87
CA ALA A 398 21.41 -4.00 -15.37
C ALA A 398 22.58 -3.51 -14.49
N LYS A 399 22.38 -3.46 -13.17
CA LYS A 399 23.35 -3.00 -12.15
C LYS A 399 23.29 -3.88 -10.89
N PRO A 400 24.40 -4.05 -10.14
CA PRO A 400 24.38 -4.75 -8.86
C PRO A 400 23.39 -4.09 -7.86
N GLY A 401 22.91 -4.86 -6.90
CA GLY A 401 22.04 -4.37 -5.82
C GLY A 401 20.71 -5.11 -5.75
N ALA A 402 19.70 -4.48 -5.15
CA ALA A 402 18.34 -5.01 -5.06
C ALA A 402 17.69 -5.03 -6.46
N GLN A 403 17.26 -6.22 -6.88
CA GLN A 403 16.59 -6.47 -8.14
C GLN A 403 15.11 -6.74 -7.90
N GLN A 404 14.28 -6.36 -8.85
CA GLN A 404 12.85 -6.66 -8.88
C GLN A 404 12.47 -7.21 -10.25
N ILE A 405 11.75 -8.33 -10.26
CA ILE A 405 11.28 -8.99 -11.49
C ILE A 405 9.79 -9.25 -11.36
N GLU A 406 9.02 -8.89 -12.38
CA GLU A 406 7.60 -9.27 -12.47
C GLU A 406 7.49 -10.64 -13.15
N LEU A 407 6.70 -11.54 -12.56
CA LEU A 407 6.43 -12.87 -13.12
C LEU A 407 5.49 -12.75 -14.32
N ASP A 408 5.92 -13.30 -15.45
CA ASP A 408 5.13 -13.30 -16.68
C ASP A 408 4.13 -14.47 -16.74
N PRO A 409 3.15 -14.44 -17.68
CA PRO A 409 2.13 -15.47 -17.79
C PRO A 409 2.65 -16.89 -17.93
N ASP A 410 3.81 -17.10 -18.58
CA ASP A 410 4.42 -18.42 -18.72
C ASP A 410 4.77 -19.04 -17.37
N ILE A 411 5.32 -18.22 -16.46
CA ILE A 411 5.69 -18.66 -15.12
C ILE A 411 4.42 -18.84 -14.29
N LEU A 412 3.50 -17.87 -14.33
CA LEU A 412 2.27 -17.91 -13.54
C LEU A 412 1.37 -19.10 -13.87
N ALA A 413 1.37 -19.58 -15.13
CA ALA A 413 0.61 -20.75 -15.55
C ALA A 413 1.26 -22.09 -15.16
N ARG A 414 2.58 -22.13 -14.96
CA ARG A 414 3.36 -23.38 -14.81
C ARG A 414 3.98 -23.56 -13.43
N ALA A 415 4.09 -22.50 -12.64
CA ALA A 415 4.46 -22.58 -11.24
C ALA A 415 3.26 -23.03 -10.40
N ALA A 416 3.54 -23.61 -9.25
CA ALA A 416 2.53 -23.88 -8.24
C ALA A 416 1.85 -22.57 -7.81
N PRO A 417 0.54 -22.58 -7.48
CA PRO A 417 -0.19 -21.37 -7.10
C PRO A 417 0.36 -20.63 -5.87
N ASP A 418 1.07 -21.34 -5.00
CA ASP A 418 1.75 -20.80 -3.81
C ASP A 418 3.23 -20.46 -4.07
N PHE A 419 3.68 -20.60 -5.32
CA PHE A 419 5.05 -20.37 -5.78
C PHE A 419 6.12 -21.18 -5.04
N ARG A 420 5.73 -22.30 -4.39
CA ARG A 420 6.65 -23.15 -3.63
C ARG A 420 7.78 -23.72 -4.50
N ASP A 421 7.52 -23.85 -5.78
CA ASP A 421 8.41 -24.32 -6.82
C ASP A 421 8.98 -23.15 -7.64
N LEU A 422 9.31 -22.02 -7.03
CA LEU A 422 10.16 -20.99 -7.66
C LEU A 422 11.55 -20.97 -7.04
N ARG A 423 12.60 -20.85 -7.86
CA ARG A 423 13.98 -20.68 -7.38
C ARG A 423 14.75 -19.69 -8.23
N VAL A 424 15.27 -18.64 -7.58
CA VAL A 424 16.34 -17.82 -8.17
C VAL A 424 17.65 -18.54 -7.91
N VAL A 425 18.40 -18.85 -8.96
CA VAL A 425 19.65 -19.62 -8.86
C VAL A 425 20.76 -18.84 -9.55
N SER A 426 21.87 -18.66 -8.84
CA SER A 426 23.12 -18.12 -9.38
C SER A 426 24.14 -19.26 -9.40
N GLU A 427 24.70 -19.55 -10.57
CA GLU A 427 25.57 -20.72 -10.77
C GLU A 427 24.86 -22.01 -10.32
N ASN A 428 25.20 -22.55 -9.13
CA ASN A 428 24.60 -23.74 -8.53
C ASN A 428 24.02 -23.48 -7.12
N ALA A 429 23.87 -22.22 -6.73
CA ALA A 429 23.39 -21.81 -5.42
C ALA A 429 22.07 -21.04 -5.56
N GLN A 430 21.12 -21.39 -4.71
CA GLN A 430 19.85 -20.70 -4.59
C GLN A 430 20.07 -19.32 -3.95
N LEU A 431 19.59 -18.24 -4.58
CA LEU A 431 19.59 -16.92 -3.98
C LEU A 431 18.34 -16.75 -3.11
N PRO A 432 18.47 -16.19 -1.89
CA PRO A 432 17.32 -15.72 -1.12
C PRO A 432 16.53 -14.65 -1.86
N TYR A 433 15.20 -14.77 -1.83
CA TYR A 433 14.30 -13.82 -2.47
C TYR A 433 13.00 -13.66 -1.66
N LEU A 434 12.27 -12.59 -1.95
CA LEU A 434 10.93 -12.30 -1.46
C LEU A 434 9.94 -12.35 -2.61
N ILE A 435 8.73 -12.81 -2.35
CA ILE A 435 7.60 -12.70 -3.28
C ILE A 435 6.77 -11.50 -2.86
N GLU A 436 6.54 -10.56 -3.76
CA GLU A 436 5.68 -9.39 -3.57
C GLU A 436 4.38 -9.59 -4.35
N CYS A 437 3.26 -9.64 -3.63
CA CYS A 437 1.93 -9.63 -4.21
C CYS A 437 1.43 -8.19 -4.28
N THR A 438 1.30 -7.66 -5.49
CA THR A 438 0.90 -6.26 -5.69
C THR A 438 -0.59 -6.13 -5.94
N SER A 439 -1.13 -4.93 -5.73
CA SER A 439 -2.49 -4.56 -6.16
C SER A 439 -2.58 -4.24 -7.66
N ILE A 440 -1.50 -4.38 -8.44
CA ILE A 440 -1.49 -4.10 -9.88
C ILE A 440 -2.23 -5.22 -10.63
N GLU A 441 -3.15 -4.85 -11.51
CA GLU A 441 -3.76 -5.79 -12.45
C GLU A 441 -3.12 -5.67 -13.85
N ARG A 442 -2.70 -6.81 -14.41
CA ARG A 442 -2.23 -6.92 -15.79
C ARG A 442 -3.31 -7.50 -16.67
N THR A 443 -3.39 -7.02 -17.91
CA THR A 443 -4.36 -7.50 -18.89
C THR A 443 -3.76 -8.56 -19.81
N ILE A 444 -4.56 -9.56 -20.14
CA ILE A 444 -4.26 -10.52 -21.19
C ILE A 444 -5.45 -10.60 -22.16
N PRO A 445 -5.23 -10.57 -23.50
CA PRO A 445 -6.33 -10.68 -24.45
C PRO A 445 -6.87 -12.10 -24.49
N PHE A 446 -8.17 -12.24 -24.76
CA PHE A 446 -8.77 -13.51 -25.14
C PHE A 446 -8.82 -13.63 -26.67
N ASN A 447 -8.51 -14.80 -27.21
CA ASN A 447 -8.97 -15.15 -28.54
C ASN A 447 -10.44 -15.58 -28.44
N THR A 448 -11.34 -14.87 -29.11
CA THR A 448 -12.78 -15.02 -28.90
C THR A 448 -13.47 -15.55 -30.14
N GLU A 449 -14.29 -16.59 -29.97
CA GLU A 449 -15.12 -17.17 -31.03
C GLU A 449 -16.57 -17.29 -30.55
N THR A 450 -17.55 -17.07 -31.44
CA THR A 450 -18.95 -17.34 -31.12
C THR A 450 -19.20 -18.85 -31.09
N ALA A 451 -19.79 -19.34 -30.01
CA ALA A 451 -20.04 -20.76 -29.77
C ALA A 451 -21.53 -21.04 -29.48
N ASN A 452 -22.43 -20.38 -30.22
CA ASN A 452 -23.88 -20.52 -30.04
C ASN A 452 -24.33 -21.97 -30.26
N ASP A 453 -25.25 -22.45 -29.42
CA ASP A 453 -25.86 -23.78 -29.55
C ASP A 453 -27.14 -23.68 -30.40
N PRO A 454 -27.20 -24.31 -31.60
CA PRO A 454 -28.40 -24.30 -32.45
C PRO A 454 -29.65 -24.84 -31.76
N LYS A 455 -29.51 -25.67 -30.72
CA LYS A 455 -30.62 -26.21 -29.93
C LYS A 455 -31.15 -25.22 -28.89
N ARG A 456 -30.42 -24.15 -28.60
CA ARG A 456 -30.77 -23.10 -27.63
C ARG A 456 -30.72 -21.71 -28.29
N PRO A 457 -31.65 -21.40 -29.22
CA PRO A 457 -31.55 -20.22 -30.08
C PRO A 457 -31.68 -18.88 -29.35
N THR A 458 -32.24 -18.85 -28.13
CA THR A 458 -32.32 -17.63 -27.31
C THR A 458 -31.00 -17.29 -26.63
N LEU A 459 -30.06 -18.25 -26.54
CA LEU A 459 -28.77 -18.02 -25.91
C LEU A 459 -27.74 -17.51 -26.92
N SER A 460 -27.01 -16.47 -26.52
CA SER A 460 -25.71 -16.15 -27.10
C SER A 460 -24.60 -16.72 -26.24
N ARG A 461 -23.63 -17.39 -26.87
CA ARG A 461 -22.48 -17.99 -26.22
C ARG A 461 -21.18 -17.61 -26.95
N TRP A 462 -20.16 -17.32 -26.17
CA TRP A 462 -18.81 -17.03 -26.63
C TRP A 462 -17.82 -17.97 -25.95
N GLN A 463 -16.85 -18.45 -26.72
CA GLN A 463 -15.69 -19.17 -26.23
C GLN A 463 -14.52 -18.19 -26.14
N LEU A 464 -14.01 -17.98 -24.93
CA LEU A 464 -12.91 -17.09 -24.62
C LEU A 464 -11.67 -17.94 -24.35
N LYS A 465 -10.77 -18.01 -25.34
CA LYS A 465 -9.55 -18.83 -25.26
C LYS A 465 -8.36 -18.01 -24.77
N LEU A 466 -7.70 -18.52 -23.75
CA LEU A 466 -6.47 -18.00 -23.16
C LEU A 466 -5.24 -18.54 -23.89
N PRO A 467 -4.11 -17.83 -23.82
CA PRO A 467 -2.86 -18.34 -24.39
C PRO A 467 -2.34 -19.56 -23.61
N GLN A 468 -2.69 -19.70 -22.33
CA GLN A 468 -2.28 -20.81 -21.47
C GLN A 468 -3.39 -21.15 -20.46
N ALA A 469 -3.47 -22.42 -20.10
CA ALA A 469 -4.30 -22.90 -19.00
C ALA A 469 -3.75 -22.46 -17.64
N ALA A 470 -4.57 -22.55 -16.60
CA ALA A 470 -4.20 -22.28 -15.20
C ALA A 470 -3.65 -20.86 -14.91
N LEU A 471 -3.90 -19.88 -15.78
CA LEU A 471 -3.56 -18.49 -15.51
C LEU A 471 -4.36 -17.96 -14.30
N PRO A 472 -3.75 -17.19 -13.38
CA PRO A 472 -4.39 -16.72 -12.15
C PRO A 472 -5.34 -15.53 -12.40
N LEU A 473 -6.24 -15.64 -13.38
CA LEU A 473 -7.20 -14.60 -13.72
C LEU A 473 -8.17 -14.36 -12.55
N ARG A 474 -8.41 -13.09 -12.26
CA ARG A 474 -9.33 -12.62 -11.21
C ARG A 474 -10.54 -11.90 -11.78
N ARG A 475 -10.46 -11.38 -13.00
CA ARG A 475 -11.54 -10.61 -13.61
C ARG A 475 -11.54 -10.77 -15.12
N VAL A 476 -12.70 -10.58 -15.73
CA VAL A 476 -12.88 -10.45 -17.18
C VAL A 476 -13.63 -9.15 -17.47
N SER A 477 -13.31 -8.50 -18.58
CA SER A 477 -14.10 -7.41 -19.13
C SER A 477 -14.34 -7.58 -20.63
N CYS A 478 -15.40 -6.93 -21.11
CA CYS A 478 -15.69 -6.74 -22.53
C CYS A 478 -16.52 -5.46 -22.72
N ALA A 479 -16.56 -4.95 -23.93
CA ALA A 479 -17.32 -3.78 -24.32
C ALA A 479 -18.49 -4.16 -25.26
N SER A 480 -19.45 -3.25 -25.40
CA SER A 480 -20.58 -3.40 -26.32
C SER A 480 -20.94 -2.06 -26.97
N THR A 481 -21.26 -2.13 -28.25
CA THR A 481 -21.83 -1.01 -29.04
C THR A 481 -23.33 -0.82 -28.79
N SER A 482 -24.00 -1.80 -28.19
CA SER A 482 -25.45 -1.75 -27.94
C SER A 482 -25.81 -0.64 -26.95
N ALA A 483 -26.79 0.21 -27.29
CA ALA A 483 -27.12 1.42 -26.52
C ALA A 483 -28.12 1.20 -25.36
N LEU A 484 -28.88 0.11 -25.39
CA LEU A 484 -29.91 -0.23 -24.39
C LEU A 484 -29.98 -1.74 -24.22
N PHE A 485 -29.73 -2.24 -23.01
CA PHE A 485 -29.95 -3.64 -22.66
C PHE A 485 -29.89 -3.84 -21.13
N GLU A 486 -30.42 -4.97 -20.69
CA GLU A 486 -30.18 -5.53 -19.36
C GLU A 486 -30.03 -7.03 -19.53
N ARG A 487 -28.86 -7.56 -19.22
CA ARG A 487 -28.51 -8.97 -19.47
C ARG A 487 -27.71 -9.53 -18.32
N THR A 488 -28.02 -10.77 -17.95
CA THR A 488 -27.20 -11.54 -17.02
C THR A 488 -26.23 -12.40 -17.82
N PHE A 489 -24.95 -12.28 -17.50
CA PHE A 489 -23.86 -13.01 -18.11
C PHE A 489 -23.32 -14.03 -17.13
N ARG A 490 -23.14 -15.26 -17.61
CA ARG A 490 -22.55 -16.37 -16.86
C ARG A 490 -21.22 -16.76 -17.49
N PHE A 491 -20.20 -16.89 -16.66
CA PHE A 491 -18.86 -17.34 -17.03
C PHE A 491 -18.57 -18.67 -16.36
N TRP A 492 -18.13 -19.65 -17.13
CA TRP A 492 -17.87 -21.01 -16.64
C TRP A 492 -16.80 -21.72 -17.47
N GLU A 493 -16.24 -22.80 -16.92
CA GLU A 493 -15.30 -23.68 -17.60
C GLU A 493 -15.80 -25.13 -17.59
N GLU A 494 -15.41 -25.93 -18.57
CA GLU A 494 -15.62 -27.38 -18.55
C GLU A 494 -14.41 -28.07 -17.93
N LEU A 495 -14.65 -28.87 -16.90
CA LEU A 495 -13.62 -29.68 -16.25
C LEU A 495 -13.95 -31.15 -16.42
N THR A 496 -12.92 -31.97 -16.42
CA THR A 496 -13.03 -33.43 -16.43
C THR A 496 -12.70 -33.93 -15.03
N ASP A 497 -13.56 -34.76 -14.46
CA ASP A 497 -13.29 -35.41 -13.17
C ASP A 497 -12.33 -36.61 -13.30
N GLU A 498 -12.01 -37.26 -12.19
CA GLU A 498 -11.11 -38.44 -12.17
C GLU A 498 -11.64 -39.64 -12.98
N ARG A 499 -12.95 -39.67 -13.26
CA ARG A 499 -13.62 -40.75 -14.01
C ARG A 499 -13.70 -40.45 -15.51
N GLY A 500 -13.34 -39.24 -15.92
CA GLY A 500 -13.45 -38.77 -17.29
C GLY A 500 -14.77 -38.06 -17.61
N ASP A 501 -15.64 -37.85 -16.61
CA ASP A 501 -16.92 -37.19 -16.79
C ASP A 501 -16.72 -35.67 -16.82
N GLN A 502 -17.33 -35.00 -17.81
CA GLN A 502 -17.29 -33.56 -17.94
C GLN A 502 -18.34 -32.89 -17.05
N TYR A 503 -17.94 -31.84 -16.34
CA TYR A 503 -18.84 -30.99 -15.56
C TYR A 503 -18.50 -29.51 -15.73
N SER A 504 -19.53 -28.67 -15.65
CA SER A 504 -19.37 -27.22 -15.71
C SER A 504 -19.02 -26.67 -14.32
N ARG A 505 -17.96 -25.86 -14.24
CA ARG A 505 -17.62 -25.08 -13.05
C ARG A 505 -17.86 -23.60 -13.33
N GLU A 506 -18.74 -23.00 -12.56
CA GLU A 506 -19.02 -21.57 -12.65
C GLU A 506 -17.86 -20.75 -12.09
N LEU A 507 -17.48 -19.70 -12.81
CA LEU A 507 -16.42 -18.77 -12.44
C LEU A 507 -17.01 -17.43 -11.97
N ALA A 508 -18.05 -16.93 -12.62
CA ALA A 508 -18.76 -15.71 -12.25
C ALA A 508 -20.15 -15.62 -12.88
N GLN A 509 -21.01 -14.81 -12.25
CA GLN A 509 -22.27 -14.35 -12.81
C GLN A 509 -22.44 -12.86 -12.51
N THR A 510 -22.83 -12.07 -13.50
CA THR A 510 -23.05 -10.63 -13.32
C THR A 510 -24.17 -10.11 -14.22
N THR A 511 -24.88 -9.08 -13.78
CA THR A 511 -25.91 -8.41 -14.58
C THR A 511 -25.37 -7.08 -15.07
N TRP A 512 -25.44 -6.87 -16.39
CA TRP A 512 -25.03 -5.64 -17.02
C TRP A 512 -26.23 -4.92 -17.60
N ARG A 513 -26.42 -3.69 -17.16
CA ARG A 513 -27.49 -2.81 -17.59
C ARG A 513 -26.88 -1.58 -18.24
N ARG A 514 -27.41 -1.20 -19.39
CA ARG A 514 -27.12 0.07 -20.08
C ARG A 514 -28.42 0.69 -20.53
N VAL A 515 -28.58 1.98 -20.28
CA VAL A 515 -29.69 2.79 -20.82
C VAL A 515 -29.17 3.86 -21.78
N PRO A 516 -30.01 4.41 -22.67
CA PRO A 516 -29.62 5.48 -23.57
C PRO A 516 -29.00 6.67 -22.84
N ASN A 517 -28.04 7.34 -23.49
CA ASN A 517 -27.32 8.50 -22.98
C ASN A 517 -26.40 8.25 -21.76
N GLN A 518 -26.24 7.01 -21.31
CA GLN A 518 -25.13 6.66 -20.42
C GLN A 518 -23.81 6.58 -21.19
N PRO A 519 -22.69 7.04 -20.60
CA PRO A 519 -21.37 6.83 -21.18
C PRO A 519 -21.12 5.34 -21.42
N ALA A 520 -20.34 5.04 -22.47
CA ALA A 520 -20.01 3.66 -22.81
C ALA A 520 -19.22 3.01 -21.65
N GLY A 521 -19.88 2.10 -20.93
CA GLY A 521 -19.25 1.27 -19.91
C GLY A 521 -18.70 -0.03 -20.49
N GLN A 522 -17.90 -0.73 -19.68
CA GLN A 522 -17.51 -2.11 -19.94
C GLN A 522 -18.23 -3.03 -18.96
N LEU A 523 -18.52 -4.24 -19.39
CA LEU A 523 -18.79 -5.33 -18.47
C LEU A 523 -17.54 -5.58 -17.64
N ALA A 524 -17.69 -5.76 -16.33
CA ALA A 524 -16.63 -6.28 -15.47
C ALA A 524 -17.21 -7.39 -14.59
N ALA A 525 -16.61 -8.58 -14.64
CA ALA A 525 -17.02 -9.72 -13.83
C ALA A 525 -15.82 -10.30 -13.10
N SER A 526 -15.86 -10.29 -11.76
CA SER A 526 -14.83 -10.88 -10.91
C SER A 526 -15.04 -12.38 -10.79
N PHE A 527 -14.01 -13.17 -11.05
CA PHE A 527 -14.04 -14.62 -10.91
C PHE A 527 -13.89 -15.02 -9.43
N ALA A 528 -14.75 -15.94 -8.99
CA ALA A 528 -14.69 -16.51 -7.64
C ALA A 528 -13.40 -17.33 -7.42
N ALA A 529 -12.84 -17.89 -8.49
CA ALA A 529 -11.56 -18.58 -8.49
C ALA A 529 -10.93 -18.52 -9.90
N PRO A 530 -9.60 -18.67 -10.01
CA PRO A 530 -8.96 -18.73 -11.31
C PRO A 530 -9.47 -19.91 -12.17
N PRO A 531 -9.57 -19.72 -13.51
CA PRO A 531 -9.84 -20.81 -14.43
C PRO A 531 -8.68 -21.82 -14.38
N LYS A 532 -9.01 -23.10 -14.46
CA LYS A 532 -8.03 -24.19 -14.56
C LYS A 532 -7.71 -24.52 -16.00
N THR A 533 -8.66 -24.35 -16.92
CA THR A 533 -8.44 -24.59 -18.36
C THR A 533 -7.97 -23.34 -19.08
N ASP A 534 -7.63 -23.48 -20.36
CA ASP A 534 -7.37 -22.36 -21.26
C ASP A 534 -8.65 -21.80 -21.88
N THR A 535 -9.83 -22.30 -21.52
CA THR A 535 -11.09 -22.00 -22.21
C THR A 535 -12.17 -21.62 -21.20
N VAL A 536 -12.58 -20.34 -21.25
CA VAL A 536 -13.73 -19.83 -20.48
C VAL A 536 -14.91 -19.64 -21.43
N LEU A 537 -16.06 -20.19 -21.08
CA LEU A 537 -17.30 -20.02 -21.79
C LEU A 537 -18.10 -18.90 -21.14
N MET A 538 -18.63 -18.01 -21.97
CA MET A 538 -19.52 -16.93 -21.57
C MET A 538 -20.86 -17.13 -22.25
N GLU A 539 -21.97 -17.01 -21.51
CA GLU A 539 -23.31 -17.08 -22.08
C GLU A 539 -24.26 -16.02 -21.50
N THR A 540 -25.24 -15.63 -22.29
CA THR A 540 -26.38 -14.81 -21.87
C THR A 540 -27.66 -15.25 -22.56
N ASP A 541 -28.79 -15.09 -21.87
CA ASP A 541 -30.10 -15.29 -22.47
C ASP A 541 -30.61 -13.97 -23.05
N ASN A 542 -30.87 -13.96 -24.36
CA ASN A 542 -31.41 -12.80 -25.04
C ASN A 542 -32.92 -12.67 -24.84
N GLY A 543 -33.61 -13.75 -24.46
CA GLY A 543 -35.07 -13.82 -24.51
C GLY A 543 -35.56 -13.52 -25.92
N ASP A 544 -36.52 -12.59 -26.02
CA ASP A 544 -37.08 -12.13 -27.30
C ASP A 544 -36.29 -10.98 -27.96
N ASN A 545 -35.14 -10.60 -27.38
CA ASN A 545 -34.32 -9.51 -27.92
C ASN A 545 -33.32 -10.02 -28.96
N PRO A 546 -32.81 -9.15 -29.85
CA PRO A 546 -31.70 -9.52 -30.72
C PRO A 546 -30.43 -9.89 -29.90
N PRO A 547 -29.55 -10.75 -30.46
CA PRO A 547 -28.24 -11.04 -29.89
C PRO A 547 -27.44 -9.76 -29.60
N ILE A 548 -26.75 -9.72 -28.46
CA ILE A 548 -25.89 -8.60 -28.10
C ILE A 548 -24.53 -8.71 -28.79
N GLU A 549 -24.04 -7.60 -29.36
CA GLU A 549 -22.69 -7.51 -29.90
C GLU A 549 -21.69 -7.16 -28.79
N LEU A 550 -20.67 -8.01 -28.64
CA LEU A 550 -19.60 -7.86 -27.65
C LEU A 550 -18.23 -7.86 -28.34
N HIS A 551 -17.31 -7.04 -27.83
CA HIS A 551 -15.92 -6.94 -28.33
C HIS A 551 -14.95 -6.60 -27.19
N ASP A 552 -13.65 -6.55 -27.50
CA ASP A 552 -12.57 -6.18 -26.55
C ASP A 552 -12.53 -7.04 -25.27
N PHE A 553 -12.63 -8.36 -25.42
CA PHE A 553 -12.50 -9.30 -24.30
C PHE A 553 -11.10 -9.28 -23.69
N ARG A 554 -11.01 -8.99 -22.39
CA ARG A 554 -9.74 -8.94 -21.63
C ARG A 554 -9.86 -9.69 -20.31
N GLY A 555 -8.86 -10.51 -20.00
CA GLY A 555 -8.66 -11.10 -18.69
C GLY A 555 -7.72 -10.26 -17.86
N TYR A 556 -7.89 -10.25 -16.54
CA TYR A 556 -7.04 -9.52 -15.60
C TYR A 556 -6.46 -10.48 -14.58
N TYR A 557 -5.15 -10.38 -14.33
CA TYR A 557 -4.44 -11.15 -13.31
C TYR A 557 -3.57 -10.22 -12.45
N PRO A 558 -3.33 -10.55 -11.17
CA PRO A 558 -2.50 -9.73 -10.30
C PRO A 558 -1.03 -9.86 -10.67
N ALA A 559 -0.31 -8.74 -10.72
CA ALA A 559 1.13 -8.77 -10.90
C ALA A 559 1.81 -9.29 -9.63
N THR A 560 2.61 -10.35 -9.78
CA THR A 560 3.45 -10.90 -8.72
C THR A 560 4.90 -10.63 -9.06
N ARG A 561 5.68 -10.21 -8.08
CA ARG A 561 7.10 -9.87 -8.27
C ARG A 561 8.01 -10.69 -7.36
N ILE A 562 9.24 -10.90 -7.82
CA ILE A 562 10.33 -11.45 -7.02
C ILE A 562 11.33 -10.33 -6.75
N ILE A 563 11.75 -10.20 -5.49
CA ILE A 563 12.76 -9.24 -5.04
C ILE A 563 13.95 -9.99 -4.45
N PHE A 564 15.16 -9.72 -4.92
CA PHE A 564 16.37 -10.38 -4.45
C PHE A 564 17.60 -9.48 -4.61
N ALA A 565 18.71 -9.82 -3.96
CA ALA A 565 19.99 -9.12 -4.13
C ALA A 565 20.87 -9.85 -5.15
N SER A 566 21.61 -9.09 -5.96
CA SER A 566 22.55 -9.70 -6.92
C SER A 566 23.79 -8.85 -7.18
N SER A 567 24.92 -9.53 -7.42
CA SER A 567 26.11 -8.98 -8.06
C SER A 567 26.01 -9.16 -9.58
N LYS A 568 26.26 -8.09 -10.35
CA LYS A 568 26.09 -8.07 -11.82
C LYS A 568 26.89 -9.15 -12.58
N SER A 569 27.94 -9.70 -11.97
CA SER A 569 28.91 -10.59 -12.63
C SER A 569 28.47 -12.05 -12.76
N GLN A 570 27.35 -12.46 -12.19
CA GLN A 570 26.94 -13.87 -12.15
C GLN A 570 25.77 -14.18 -13.10
N SER A 571 25.78 -15.38 -13.70
CA SER A 571 24.66 -15.91 -14.49
C SER A 571 23.55 -16.36 -13.56
N ILE A 572 22.38 -15.72 -13.67
CA ILE A 572 21.24 -15.98 -12.79
C ILE A 572 20.07 -16.49 -13.63
N GLY A 573 19.36 -17.48 -13.12
CA GLY A 573 18.14 -18.02 -13.72
C GLY A 573 17.02 -18.18 -12.72
N LEU A 574 15.79 -18.00 -13.18
CA LEU A 574 14.57 -18.34 -12.46
C LEU A 574 14.10 -19.73 -12.91
N TYR A 575 14.08 -20.68 -12.00
CA TYR A 575 13.64 -22.05 -12.23
C TYR A 575 12.21 -22.22 -11.68
N TYR A 576 11.38 -23.00 -12.40
CA TYR A 576 10.00 -23.33 -12.01
C TYR A 576 9.48 -24.65 -12.61
N GLY A 577 8.30 -25.09 -12.17
CA GLY A 577 7.61 -26.28 -12.66
C GLY A 577 8.03 -27.58 -11.98
N ASN A 578 8.38 -27.52 -10.69
CA ASN A 578 8.71 -28.70 -9.88
C ASN A 578 7.66 -28.91 -8.79
N GLU A 579 6.60 -29.64 -9.11
CA GLU A 579 5.41 -29.81 -8.25
C GLU A 579 5.71 -30.44 -6.87
N GLU A 580 6.78 -31.24 -6.79
CA GLU A 580 7.28 -31.91 -5.59
C GLU A 580 8.18 -31.01 -4.73
N ALA A 581 8.50 -29.79 -5.19
CA ALA A 581 9.33 -28.86 -4.43
C ALA A 581 8.59 -28.32 -3.20
N ASN A 582 9.28 -28.28 -2.06
CA ASN A 582 8.84 -27.54 -0.88
C ASN A 582 9.06 -26.04 -1.05
N ALA A 583 8.24 -25.22 -0.39
CA ALA A 583 8.44 -23.77 -0.36
C ALA A 583 9.82 -23.44 0.25
N PRO A 584 10.59 -22.50 -0.35
CA PRO A 584 11.90 -22.16 0.17
C PRO A 584 11.76 -21.41 1.50
N ARG A 585 12.53 -21.82 2.51
CA ARG A 585 12.59 -21.15 3.81
C ARG A 585 13.93 -20.46 3.94
N TYR A 586 13.96 -19.18 3.62
CA TYR A 586 15.11 -18.33 3.88
C TYR A 586 14.96 -17.67 5.24
N ASP A 587 16.07 -17.18 5.80
CA ASP A 587 16.05 -16.12 6.79
C ASP A 587 15.69 -14.78 6.12
N ALA A 588 14.61 -14.78 5.33
CA ALA A 588 14.11 -13.69 4.51
C ALA A 588 13.88 -12.42 5.35
N LYS A 589 13.50 -12.56 6.63
CA LYS A 589 13.41 -11.44 7.57
C LYS A 589 14.72 -10.65 7.71
N LEU A 590 15.87 -11.32 7.63
CA LEU A 590 17.18 -10.68 7.78
C LEU A 590 17.56 -9.83 6.56
N ILE A 591 17.12 -10.23 5.36
CA ILE A 591 17.39 -9.48 4.12
C ILE A 591 16.25 -8.55 3.72
N ALA A 592 15.02 -8.78 4.18
CA ALA A 592 13.85 -8.01 3.77
C ALA A 592 13.99 -6.55 4.17
N ALA A 593 14.39 -6.28 5.41
CA ALA A 593 14.64 -4.91 5.85
C ALA A 593 15.68 -4.22 4.96
N GLN A 594 16.72 -4.93 4.50
CA GLN A 594 17.72 -4.34 3.61
C GLN A 594 17.19 -4.10 2.19
N LEU A 595 16.45 -5.05 1.62
CA LEU A 595 15.86 -4.93 0.29
C LEU A 595 14.79 -3.82 0.23
N LEU A 596 13.95 -3.70 1.27
CA LEU A 596 12.93 -2.64 1.37
C LEU A 596 13.51 -1.24 1.52
N ARG A 597 14.71 -1.14 2.13
CA ARG A 597 15.47 0.11 2.31
C ARG A 597 16.36 0.47 1.12
N SER A 598 16.48 -0.40 0.13
CA SER A 598 17.32 -0.22 -1.05
C SER A 598 16.50 0.25 -2.24
N GLU A 599 17.11 1.03 -3.13
CA GLU A 599 16.51 1.28 -4.45
C GLU A 599 16.44 -0.03 -5.24
N ARG A 600 15.22 -0.44 -5.63
CA ARG A 600 14.98 -1.66 -6.40
C ARG A 600 15.11 -1.37 -7.89
N THR A 601 15.96 -2.13 -8.56
CA THR A 601 16.18 -2.02 -10.01
C THR A 601 15.35 -3.08 -10.73
N PRO A 602 14.56 -2.71 -11.76
CA PRO A 602 13.93 -3.70 -12.62
C PRO A 602 14.96 -4.60 -13.31
N ALA A 603 14.79 -5.90 -13.20
CA ALA A 603 15.53 -6.91 -13.96
C ALA A 603 14.59 -7.56 -14.99
N ALA A 604 15.16 -8.03 -16.10
CA ALA A 604 14.39 -8.59 -17.21
C ALA A 604 14.47 -10.12 -17.25
N LEU A 605 13.37 -10.76 -17.62
CA LEU A 605 13.33 -12.19 -17.91
C LEU A 605 13.68 -12.44 -19.37
N GLY A 606 14.58 -13.39 -19.61
CA GLY A 606 14.89 -13.92 -20.92
C GLY A 606 13.84 -14.92 -21.42
N ALA A 607 14.10 -15.48 -22.59
CA ALA A 607 13.26 -16.53 -23.17
C ALA A 607 13.22 -17.78 -22.29
N GLN A 608 12.09 -18.50 -22.34
CA GLN A 608 11.93 -19.77 -21.64
C GLN A 608 12.81 -20.87 -22.25
N GLU A 609 13.54 -21.55 -21.38
CA GLU A 609 14.28 -22.76 -21.66
C GLU A 609 13.52 -23.96 -21.06
N ILE A 610 13.31 -25.01 -21.86
CA ILE A 610 12.73 -26.27 -21.40
C ILE A 610 13.90 -27.17 -20.99
N LEU A 611 13.98 -27.49 -19.70
CA LEU A 611 15.04 -28.35 -19.14
C LEU A 611 14.67 -29.82 -19.18
N LYS A 612 13.37 -30.12 -19.04
CA LYS A 612 12.82 -31.47 -19.10
C LYS A 612 11.53 -31.43 -19.91
N SER A 613 11.46 -32.24 -20.97
CA SER A 613 10.23 -32.40 -21.72
C SER A 613 9.17 -33.04 -20.84
N GLU A 614 7.97 -32.48 -20.85
CA GLU A 614 6.78 -33.20 -20.40
C GLU A 614 6.71 -34.49 -21.22
N ARG A 615 6.83 -35.64 -20.57
CA ARG A 615 6.13 -36.80 -21.08
C ARG A 615 4.68 -36.38 -21.00
N VAL A 616 4.10 -36.01 -22.14
CA VAL A 616 2.67 -35.85 -22.31
C VAL A 616 2.08 -37.14 -21.75
N ALA A 617 1.62 -37.09 -20.51
CA ALA A 617 0.62 -38.02 -20.05
C ALA A 617 -0.61 -37.58 -20.83
N GLU A 618 -0.68 -38.03 -22.09
CA GLU A 618 -1.96 -38.36 -22.67
C GLU A 618 -2.57 -39.23 -21.60
N THR A 619 -3.48 -38.63 -20.84
CA THR A 619 -4.52 -39.37 -20.16
C THR A 619 -4.97 -40.37 -21.20
N LEU A 620 -4.63 -41.63 -20.91
CA LEU A 620 -4.80 -42.80 -21.75
C LEU A 620 -6.31 -42.96 -22.01
N THR A 621 -6.85 -42.09 -22.86
CA THR A 621 -8.26 -41.90 -23.14
C THR A 621 -8.55 -42.60 -24.45
N GLY A 622 -9.66 -43.35 -24.45
CA GLY A 622 -10.09 -44.15 -25.60
C GLY A 622 -9.41 -45.51 -25.69
N SER A 623 -8.16 -45.58 -26.16
CA SER A 623 -7.54 -46.84 -26.61
C SER A 623 -7.00 -47.73 -25.48
N ALA A 624 -6.46 -47.14 -24.42
CA ALA A 624 -5.89 -47.89 -23.30
C ALA A 624 -6.91 -48.61 -22.44
N ARG A 625 -8.15 -48.08 -22.37
CA ARG A 625 -9.27 -48.78 -21.73
C ARG A 625 -9.54 -50.09 -22.47
N TYR A 626 -9.59 -50.09 -23.80
CA TYR A 626 -9.76 -51.31 -24.59
C TYR A 626 -8.57 -52.26 -24.48
N ILE A 627 -7.34 -51.75 -24.38
CA ILE A 627 -6.15 -52.58 -24.16
C ILE A 627 -6.16 -53.21 -22.76
N PHE A 628 -6.51 -52.44 -21.72
CA PHE A 628 -6.64 -52.95 -20.35
C PHE A 628 -7.73 -54.01 -20.23
N TRP A 629 -8.94 -53.73 -20.76
CA TRP A 629 -10.03 -54.72 -20.79
C TRP A 629 -9.71 -55.92 -21.69
N GLY A 630 -8.95 -55.72 -22.77
CA GLY A 630 -8.46 -56.79 -23.64
C GLY A 630 -7.45 -57.70 -22.93
N VAL A 631 -6.46 -57.13 -22.24
CA VAL A 631 -5.49 -57.88 -21.42
C VAL A 631 -6.20 -58.58 -20.26
N LEU A 632 -7.12 -57.91 -19.57
CA LEU A 632 -7.92 -58.51 -18.50
C LEU A 632 -8.77 -59.68 -19.03
N GLY A 633 -9.40 -59.53 -20.20
CA GLY A 633 -10.12 -60.61 -20.87
C GLY A 633 -9.24 -61.81 -21.20
N ILE A 634 -8.03 -61.57 -21.71
CA ILE A 634 -7.04 -62.63 -21.98
C ILE A 634 -6.63 -63.34 -20.68
N VAL A 635 -6.38 -62.61 -19.60
CA VAL A 635 -6.04 -63.18 -18.29
C VAL A 635 -7.18 -64.05 -17.75
N VAL A 636 -8.43 -63.57 -17.85
CA VAL A 636 -9.62 -64.34 -17.45
C VAL A 636 -9.76 -65.62 -18.27
N ILE A 637 -9.57 -65.56 -19.60
CA ILE A 637 -9.60 -66.74 -20.46
C ILE A 637 -8.48 -67.73 -20.09
N ALA A 638 -7.26 -67.24 -19.85
CA ALA A 638 -6.15 -68.09 -19.43
C ALA A 638 -6.43 -68.79 -18.10
N LEU A 639 -7.05 -68.09 -17.13
CA LEU A 639 -7.48 -68.65 -15.86
C LEU A 639 -8.60 -69.68 -16.01
N LEU A 640 -9.59 -69.42 -16.87
CA LEU A 640 -10.66 -70.37 -17.17
C LEU A 640 -10.13 -71.64 -17.85
N VAL A 641 -9.16 -71.51 -18.77
CA VAL A 641 -8.49 -72.65 -19.40
C VAL A 641 -7.72 -73.46 -18.36
N LEU A 642 -6.99 -72.80 -17.46
CA LEU A 642 -6.28 -73.45 -16.36
C LEU A 642 -7.23 -74.22 -15.43
N ILE A 643 -8.36 -73.59 -15.05
CA ILE A 643 -9.40 -74.21 -14.23
C ILE A 643 -10.05 -75.40 -14.96
N SER A 644 -10.32 -75.29 -16.27
CA SER A 644 -10.87 -76.40 -17.05
C SER A 644 -9.93 -77.60 -17.12
N ARG A 645 -8.61 -77.38 -17.07
CA ARG A 645 -7.59 -78.44 -17.02
C ARG A 645 -7.43 -79.07 -15.62
N LEU A 646 -7.89 -78.38 -14.58
CA LEU A 646 -7.85 -78.85 -13.19
C LEU A 646 -9.16 -79.53 -12.75
N LEU A 647 -10.21 -79.48 -13.57
CA LEU A 647 -11.45 -80.23 -13.31
C LEU A 647 -11.26 -81.70 -13.73
N PRO A 648 -11.52 -82.68 -12.84
CA PRO A 648 -11.41 -84.10 -13.17
C PRO A 648 -12.44 -84.47 -14.23
N LYS A 649 -12.01 -85.20 -15.26
CA LYS A 649 -12.91 -85.72 -16.31
C LYS A 649 -13.93 -86.64 -15.66
N THR A 650 -15.21 -86.28 -15.73
CA THR A 650 -16.31 -87.20 -15.42
C THR A 650 -16.25 -88.38 -16.38
N THR A 651 -16.34 -89.57 -15.79
CA THR A 651 -16.19 -90.89 -16.41
C THR A 651 -17.27 -91.18 -17.44
#